data_AF-A0A8J5UYM7-F1
#
_entry.id   AF-A0A8J5UYM7-F1
#
_cell.length_a   1.000
_cell.length_b   1.000
_cell.length_c   1.000
_cell.angle_alpha   90.00
_cell.angle_beta   90.00
_cell.angle_gamma   90.00
#
_symmetry.space_group_name_H-M   'P 1'
#
loop_
_entity.id
_entity.type
_entity.pdbx_description
1 polymer ?
#
loop_
_entity_poly.entity_id
_entity_poly.type
_entity_poly.pdbx_seq_one_letter_code
_entity_poly.pdbx_strand_id
1 'polypeptide(L)'
;MDLQTLQTNPFRHRRVSSSSTDDDDPYDVAENYYGDKQRKSNKLTSPLNRVRTFSVIESQSTRQNFLRQLQELHPTSTIKELSEPPSSGSSKSPTPPTATFPQNMHRPNGTNIVFAMHSDDEEDEEVVSPTNPSPSPSPDAFIPHSLKDTIPREIPTPPPPEKQEQEDKEPVFRTPGPIESTMPERKHSHSDITPADGIDHYGGELKRRPSIIPIYQENPSSASLAAAPKEKFHYRRASVDDTHIRPKRFYIPNIEATLKELLENEDTDGNCQITIEDSGPKVLRLGTVNSNGYNQSSVRGTYMLSNLLQELTIASRFGRRQIVLDEARLNENPLNRMKRFISTSFWKALTRRVTKENIVEMARDTKIKESWVDPDGTVHINEDSHRIYVPYNRPDQYEFFKKIQQHTKGVYLDVQYLPKVIDGKYIKSINKKPGLLSLASRPDPEDPTNLSFWPYVVPGGRFNELYGWDSYMETLGLLTDVTPGRREHLELARGMAENFIYEIDHYGKILNANRSYYLGRSQPPFLTDMSLRIFNKTIEIAPEELPDASDFLKRATIAAITEYESVWCSKPRYDERTGLSCYHPAGVGVPPETEATHFDAVLESYLQKYGLSRDAFIEKYNDGIIKEPELDEYFLHDRAVRESGHDTSYRLEGKCAYLATVDLNSLLYKYEKDIAFILSNFFDDELEVDGTLYNSQMWLDRAEIRKTNVDKYLWNEEDSIYYDYNVHEQQQTSYESATTFWPLYAELASPHQAEAIVTNSLPKFEEHGGLASGTLKSRGEIGLTRPSRQWDYPFGWAPQQILAWIGLVNYGYDGVARRLAYRWLFMMTKSFVDYNGVVVEKYNVTKGAVPHRVDAEYGNQGLDFKGVATEGFGWVNASYLFGLQFLNLYAQRALGTLTPPKVFLRNMHPSQRADYN
;
A
#
# COMPACT_ATOMS: atom_id res chain seq x y z
N MET A 1 15.35 39.77 -79.07
CA MET A 1 14.20 40.67 -79.23
C MET A 1 13.15 40.29 -78.20
N ASP A 2 12.85 41.05 -77.15
CA ASP A 2 13.57 42.16 -76.49
C ASP A 2 13.17 42.16 -75.00
N LEU A 3 14.13 42.05 -74.07
CA LEU A 3 14.72 43.13 -73.26
C LEU A 3 13.83 43.68 -72.12
N GLN A 4 14.31 43.43 -70.89
CA GLN A 4 14.26 44.36 -69.73
C GLN A 4 12.86 44.60 -69.07
N THR A 5 12.72 44.96 -67.79
CA THR A 5 13.74 45.31 -66.76
C THR A 5 13.33 44.85 -65.34
N LEU A 6 14.32 44.84 -64.45
CA LEU A 6 14.25 44.72 -62.98
C LEU A 6 13.17 45.58 -62.30
N GLN A 7 12.60 45.11 -61.19
CA GLN A 7 12.78 45.72 -59.85
C GLN A 7 12.25 44.83 -58.70
N THR A 8 12.45 45.25 -57.43
CA THR A 8 12.52 44.37 -56.24
C THR A 8 11.66 44.85 -55.04
N ASN A 9 11.43 43.93 -54.08
CA ASN A 9 10.97 44.15 -52.69
C ASN A 9 9.49 44.55 -52.44
N PRO A 10 8.94 44.32 -51.22
CA PRO A 10 9.34 43.37 -50.17
C PRO A 10 8.17 42.54 -49.55
N PHE A 11 8.55 41.66 -48.63
CA PHE A 11 7.73 40.81 -47.75
C PHE A 11 6.42 41.43 -47.19
N ARG A 12 5.36 40.61 -47.16
CA ARG A 12 4.36 40.61 -46.08
C ARG A 12 4.12 39.17 -45.58
N HIS A 13 4.57 38.87 -44.36
CA HIS A 13 4.23 37.60 -43.71
C HIS A 13 2.72 37.53 -43.44
N ARG A 14 2.02 36.61 -44.11
CA ARG A 14 0.67 36.20 -43.74
C ARG A 14 0.80 35.08 -42.71
N ARG A 15 0.19 35.23 -41.52
CA ARG A 15 0.13 34.16 -40.52
C ARG A 15 -0.51 32.92 -41.16
N VAL A 16 0.18 31.79 -41.11
CA VAL A 16 -0.45 30.49 -41.31
C VAL A 16 -1.11 30.11 -39.99
N SER A 17 -2.43 29.97 -40.00
CA SER A 17 -3.19 29.39 -38.90
C SER A 17 -2.98 27.87 -38.91
N SER A 18 -2.23 27.35 -37.94
CA SER A 18 -1.93 25.92 -37.80
C SER A 18 -3.14 25.16 -37.27
N SER A 19 -4.07 24.78 -38.15
CA SER A 19 -5.23 23.93 -37.81
C SER A 19 -4.94 22.45 -38.15
N SER A 20 -4.02 21.84 -37.40
CA SER A 20 -3.77 20.39 -37.43
C SER A 20 -3.02 19.95 -36.16
N THR A 21 -3.51 18.90 -35.49
CA THR A 21 -2.94 18.22 -34.31
C THR A 21 -2.70 19.10 -33.07
N ASP A 22 -3.78 19.37 -32.32
CA ASP A 22 -3.75 19.92 -30.94
C ASP A 22 -4.48 18.99 -29.91
N ASP A 23 -4.78 17.74 -30.27
CA ASP A 23 -5.67 16.82 -29.52
C ASP A 23 -4.97 15.68 -28.74
N ASP A 24 -3.64 15.67 -28.62
CA ASP A 24 -2.94 14.67 -27.80
C ASP A 24 -2.84 15.16 -26.33
N ASP A 25 -3.51 14.47 -25.40
CA ASP A 25 -3.50 14.81 -23.97
C ASP A 25 -2.11 14.55 -23.36
N PRO A 26 -1.43 15.56 -22.79
CA PRO A 26 -0.11 15.38 -22.19
C PRO A 26 -0.11 14.41 -21.01
N TYR A 27 -1.25 14.11 -20.39
CA TYR A 27 -1.35 13.16 -19.26
C TYR A 27 -1.83 11.76 -19.67
N ASP A 28 -1.98 11.47 -20.97
CA ASP A 28 -2.32 10.12 -21.46
C ASP A 28 -1.21 9.11 -21.15
N VAL A 29 -1.57 7.82 -21.16
CA VAL A 29 -0.66 6.70 -20.88
C VAL A 29 0.43 6.58 -21.97
N ALA A 30 1.57 6.00 -21.60
CA ALA A 30 2.74 5.93 -22.48
C ALA A 30 2.44 5.24 -23.83
N GLU A 31 1.58 4.23 -23.82
CA GLU A 31 1.10 3.52 -25.01
C GLU A 31 0.31 4.41 -25.98
N ASN A 32 -0.44 5.39 -25.47
CA ASN A 32 -1.22 6.31 -26.30
C ASN A 32 -0.39 7.52 -26.77
N TYR A 33 0.50 8.03 -25.91
CA TYR A 33 1.32 9.21 -26.18
C TYR A 33 2.56 8.88 -27.03
N TYR A 34 3.22 7.74 -26.78
CA TYR A 34 4.41 7.29 -27.52
C TYR A 34 4.14 6.14 -28.49
N GLY A 35 3.13 5.30 -28.30
CA GLY A 35 2.83 4.16 -29.20
C GLY A 35 2.34 4.57 -30.59
N ASP A 36 2.26 3.61 -31.51
CA ASP A 36 1.78 3.87 -32.88
C ASP A 36 0.26 3.91 -32.96
N LYS A 37 -0.28 4.98 -33.57
CA LYS A 37 -1.72 5.28 -33.56
C LYS A 37 -2.60 4.31 -34.39
N GLN A 38 -2.03 3.24 -34.96
CA GLN A 38 -2.73 2.20 -35.71
C GLN A 38 -3.51 1.20 -34.82
N ARG A 39 -4.49 1.69 -34.05
CA ARG A 39 -5.64 0.88 -33.57
C ARG A 39 -6.84 1.69 -33.04
N LYS A 40 -6.88 3.03 -33.23
CA LYS A 40 -8.01 3.88 -32.80
C LYS A 40 -9.18 3.86 -33.79
N SER A 41 -9.92 2.75 -33.82
CA SER A 41 -11.32 2.69 -34.25
C SER A 41 -12.15 2.05 -33.13
N ASN A 42 -13.33 2.62 -32.82
CA ASN A 42 -14.22 2.25 -31.70
C ASN A 42 -13.75 2.69 -30.30
N LYS A 43 -13.70 4.01 -30.05
CA LYS A 43 -14.19 4.57 -28.79
C LYS A 43 -15.08 5.78 -29.08
N LEU A 44 -16.30 5.77 -28.54
CA LEU A 44 -17.21 6.92 -28.55
C LEU A 44 -16.75 7.93 -27.49
N THR A 45 -16.71 9.21 -27.86
CA THR A 45 -16.37 10.30 -26.94
C THR A 45 -17.59 10.73 -26.12
N SER A 46 -17.45 10.78 -24.80
CA SER A 46 -18.40 11.44 -23.89
C SER A 46 -17.66 12.55 -23.13
N PRO A 47 -18.21 13.78 -23.00
CA PRO A 47 -17.49 14.91 -22.43
C PRO A 47 -17.39 14.85 -20.89
N LEU A 48 -16.32 15.45 -20.39
CA LEU A 48 -16.01 15.59 -18.96
C LEU A 48 -17.15 16.24 -18.17
N ASN A 49 -17.63 15.53 -17.13
CA ASN A 49 -18.45 16.12 -16.08
C ASN A 49 -17.72 16.08 -14.73
N ARG A 50 -17.62 17.24 -14.05
CA ARG A 50 -17.05 17.32 -12.70
C ARG A 50 -18.04 16.81 -11.67
N VAL A 51 -17.91 15.54 -11.28
CA VAL A 51 -18.57 15.01 -10.08
C VAL A 51 -17.69 15.32 -8.86
N ARG A 52 -18.29 15.75 -7.74
CA ARG A 52 -17.59 15.83 -6.46
C ARG A 52 -17.49 14.42 -5.88
N THR A 53 -16.28 13.93 -5.69
CA THR A 53 -16.03 12.73 -4.86
C THR A 53 -16.48 13.03 -3.43
N PHE A 54 -17.53 12.36 -2.98
CA PHE A 54 -17.82 12.25 -1.55
C PHE A 54 -16.84 11.27 -0.91
N SER A 55 -16.65 11.37 0.41
CA SER A 55 -15.61 10.65 1.15
C SER A 55 -15.89 9.15 1.24
N VAL A 56 -14.88 8.34 0.90
CA VAL A 56 -14.83 6.90 1.24
C VAL A 56 -14.45 6.75 2.71
N ILE A 57 -15.34 7.24 3.58
CA ILE A 57 -15.34 7.04 5.03
C ILE A 57 -16.79 6.69 5.39
N GLU A 58 -17.06 5.40 5.54
CA GLU A 58 -18.40 4.89 5.84
C GLU A 58 -18.76 5.13 7.31
N SER A 59 -19.47 6.21 7.59
CA SER A 59 -20.13 6.37 8.88
C SER A 59 -21.18 5.25 9.08
N GLN A 60 -21.45 4.85 10.33
CA GLN A 60 -22.52 3.90 10.65
C GLN A 60 -23.90 4.34 10.09
N SER A 61 -24.13 5.65 9.97
CA SER A 61 -25.32 6.22 9.32
C SER A 61 -25.41 5.85 7.83
N THR A 62 -24.28 5.82 7.11
CA THR A 62 -24.22 5.40 5.71
C THR A 62 -24.57 3.92 5.57
N ARG A 63 -23.99 3.07 6.43
CA ARG A 63 -24.22 1.61 6.46
C ARG A 63 -25.70 1.27 6.68
N GLN A 64 -26.38 1.95 7.62
CA GLN A 64 -27.82 1.77 7.84
C GLN A 64 -28.71 2.25 6.68
N ASN A 65 -28.36 3.35 6.00
CA ASN A 65 -29.11 3.82 4.84
C ASN A 65 -28.92 2.91 3.62
N PHE A 66 -27.73 2.31 3.45
CA PHE A 66 -27.46 1.32 2.42
C PHE A 66 -28.23 0.01 2.66
N LEU A 67 -28.24 -0.52 3.88
CA LEU A 67 -28.99 -1.72 4.24
C LEU A 67 -30.51 -1.58 3.99
N ARG A 68 -31.07 -0.37 4.17
CA ARG A 68 -32.46 -0.08 3.76
C ARG A 68 -32.69 -0.24 2.26
N GLN A 69 -31.77 0.24 1.41
CA GLN A 69 -31.90 0.13 -0.03
C GLN A 69 -31.82 -1.33 -0.51
N LEU A 70 -31.03 -2.17 0.15
CA LEU A 70 -31.04 -3.62 -0.10
C LEU A 70 -32.37 -4.27 0.33
N GLN A 71 -32.90 -3.93 1.50
CA GLN A 71 -34.21 -4.44 1.96
C GLN A 71 -35.37 -4.03 1.03
N GLU A 72 -35.30 -2.87 0.37
CA GLU A 72 -36.28 -2.42 -0.62
C GLU A 72 -36.16 -3.14 -1.99
N LEU A 73 -35.07 -3.89 -2.24
CA LEU A 73 -34.80 -4.57 -3.51
C LEU A 73 -35.23 -6.06 -3.56
N HIS A 74 -35.80 -6.62 -2.49
CA HIS A 74 -36.35 -7.99 -2.49
C HIS A 74 -37.85 -8.01 -2.89
N PRO A 75 -38.22 -8.41 -4.13
CA PRO A 75 -39.62 -8.58 -4.49
C PRO A 75 -40.23 -9.81 -3.82
N THR A 76 -41.04 -9.61 -2.78
CA THR A 76 -41.79 -10.69 -2.11
C THR A 76 -42.76 -11.36 -3.08
N SER A 77 -42.44 -12.59 -3.50
CA SER A 77 -43.18 -13.36 -4.51
C SER A 77 -44.51 -13.92 -3.98
N THR A 78 -45.46 -13.04 -3.71
CA THR A 78 -46.79 -13.40 -3.20
C THR A 78 -47.66 -13.91 -4.35
N ILE A 79 -47.90 -15.22 -4.38
CA ILE A 79 -48.79 -15.85 -5.35
C ILE A 79 -50.22 -15.34 -5.15
N LYS A 80 -50.89 -14.95 -6.25
CA LYS A 80 -52.31 -14.60 -6.27
C LYS A 80 -53.14 -15.78 -6.79
N GLU A 81 -54.06 -16.25 -5.97
CA GLU A 81 -55.34 -16.80 -6.44
C GLU A 81 -56.50 -15.99 -5.83
N LEU A 82 -57.68 -16.09 -6.46
CA LEU A 82 -58.80 -15.16 -6.29
C LEU A 82 -60.07 -15.86 -5.79
N SER A 83 -60.68 -15.33 -4.73
CA SER A 83 -62.14 -15.41 -4.51
C SER A 83 -62.60 -14.33 -3.51
N GLU A 84 -63.89 -13.99 -3.56
CA GLU A 84 -64.45 -12.73 -3.03
C GLU A 84 -64.95 -12.77 -1.56
N PRO A 85 -65.19 -11.59 -0.92
CA PRO A 85 -65.47 -11.46 0.52
C PRO A 85 -66.98 -11.42 0.84
N PRO A 86 -67.38 -11.17 2.11
CA PRO A 86 -67.60 -9.78 2.52
C PRO A 86 -67.17 -9.44 3.98
N SER A 87 -67.52 -8.21 4.38
CA SER A 87 -67.36 -7.54 5.67
C SER A 87 -67.74 -8.37 6.93
N SER A 88 -67.38 -8.01 8.17
CA SER A 88 -67.39 -6.65 8.77
C SER A 88 -66.78 -6.61 10.18
N GLY A 89 -66.78 -5.43 10.82
CA GLY A 89 -66.84 -5.33 12.29
C GLY A 89 -65.59 -4.78 12.96
N SER A 90 -65.76 -3.80 13.84
CA SER A 90 -64.67 -3.14 14.57
C SER A 90 -64.77 -3.31 16.08
N SER A 91 -63.58 -3.32 16.72
CA SER A 91 -63.30 -2.82 18.07
C SER A 91 -63.51 -3.73 19.30
N LYS A 92 -62.47 -3.67 20.16
CA LYS A 92 -62.44 -3.75 21.63
C LYS A 92 -62.62 -5.11 22.36
N SER A 93 -61.83 -5.20 23.44
CA SER A 93 -61.75 -6.16 24.55
C SER A 93 -63.08 -6.26 25.36
N PRO A 94 -63.30 -7.18 26.34
CA PRO A 94 -62.28 -7.77 27.24
C PRO A 94 -62.49 -9.19 27.89
N THR A 95 -61.40 -9.74 28.46
CA THR A 95 -61.30 -10.63 29.67
C THR A 95 -61.88 -12.09 29.67
N PRO A 96 -61.39 -12.99 30.57
CA PRO A 96 -61.63 -14.45 30.57
C PRO A 96 -62.70 -14.92 31.58
N PRO A 97 -62.86 -16.25 31.85
CA PRO A 97 -62.23 -16.81 33.06
C PRO A 97 -61.89 -18.33 33.10
N THR A 98 -61.02 -18.72 34.06
CA THR A 98 -60.91 -20.04 34.76
C THR A 98 -60.53 -21.30 33.95
N ALA A 99 -59.85 -22.33 34.49
CA ALA A 99 -59.37 -22.66 35.85
C ALA A 99 -57.93 -23.28 35.79
N THR A 100 -57.24 -23.84 36.80
CA THR A 100 -57.57 -24.27 38.18
C THR A 100 -56.32 -24.13 39.11
N PHE A 101 -56.18 -24.98 40.14
CA PHE A 101 -55.13 -25.06 41.19
C PHE A 101 -55.08 -26.54 41.71
N PRO A 102 -54.12 -27.04 42.56
CA PRO A 102 -53.52 -26.41 43.76
C PRO A 102 -51.97 -26.54 43.91
N GLN A 103 -51.25 -25.52 44.43
CA GLN A 103 -50.77 -25.30 45.84
C GLN A 103 -49.62 -26.25 46.29
N ASN A 104 -48.66 -25.87 47.16
CA ASN A 104 -48.68 -24.82 48.19
C ASN A 104 -47.31 -24.16 48.49
N MET A 105 -47.37 -22.88 48.91
CA MET A 105 -46.60 -22.13 49.96
C MET A 105 -45.11 -22.46 50.29
N HIS A 106 -44.25 -21.51 50.69
CA HIS A 106 -44.48 -20.13 51.18
C HIS A 106 -43.33 -19.13 50.83
N ARG A 107 -43.57 -17.84 51.10
CA ARG A 107 -42.69 -16.65 51.01
C ARG A 107 -42.85 -15.86 52.35
N PRO A 108 -42.16 -14.74 52.70
CA PRO A 108 -41.98 -13.53 51.85
C PRO A 108 -40.72 -12.62 52.07
N ASN A 109 -40.55 -11.65 51.13
CA ASN A 109 -40.14 -10.22 51.21
C ASN A 109 -39.09 -9.74 52.26
N GLY A 110 -38.19 -8.76 52.04
CA GLY A 110 -38.30 -7.43 51.40
C GLY A 110 -38.08 -6.33 52.48
N THR A 111 -37.63 -5.08 52.26
CA THR A 111 -37.39 -4.28 51.03
C THR A 111 -36.57 -2.99 51.35
N ASN A 112 -35.92 -2.39 50.34
CA ASN A 112 -35.47 -0.97 50.18
C ASN A 112 -34.26 -0.38 50.97
N ILE A 113 -33.21 0.15 50.31
CA ILE A 113 -32.89 1.53 49.77
C ILE A 113 -32.46 2.58 50.84
N VAL A 114 -31.25 3.19 50.68
CA VAL A 114 -30.86 4.64 50.80
C VAL A 114 -29.40 4.85 51.31
N PHE A 115 -28.73 5.85 50.71
CA PHE A 115 -27.34 6.34 50.75
C PHE A 115 -26.69 6.90 52.05
N ALA A 116 -25.34 6.99 52.01
CA ALA A 116 -24.44 8.13 52.37
C ALA A 116 -23.59 8.20 53.68
N MET A 117 -22.27 8.04 53.49
CA MET A 117 -21.09 8.86 53.93
C MET A 117 -20.76 9.23 55.41
N HIS A 118 -19.44 9.21 55.68
CA HIS A 118 -18.65 9.90 56.74
C HIS A 118 -18.82 9.42 58.22
N SER A 119 -17.85 9.56 59.14
CA SER A 119 -16.36 9.68 59.09
C SER A 119 -15.77 9.55 60.53
N ASP A 120 -14.43 9.50 60.66
CA ASP A 120 -13.60 9.78 61.88
C ASP A 120 -13.70 8.75 63.07
N ASP A 121 -12.61 8.08 63.51
CA ASP A 121 -11.58 8.40 64.55
C ASP A 121 -12.06 8.08 66.02
N GLU A 122 -11.26 7.77 67.06
CA GLU A 122 -9.84 8.02 67.43
C GLU A 122 -9.35 7.06 68.59
N GLU A 123 -8.03 6.75 68.69
CA GLU A 123 -7.17 6.36 69.88
C GLU A 123 -7.53 5.24 70.93
N ASP A 124 -6.66 4.94 71.93
CA ASP A 124 -5.50 3.96 72.03
C ASP A 124 -5.33 3.53 73.55
N GLU A 125 -4.30 2.92 74.20
CA GLU A 125 -2.90 2.44 74.01
C GLU A 125 -2.62 1.26 75.03
N GLU A 126 -1.37 1.09 75.53
CA GLU A 126 -0.86 0.33 76.71
C GLU A 126 -0.56 -1.20 76.62
N VAL A 127 0.59 -1.76 77.10
CA VAL A 127 1.89 -1.16 77.50
C VAL A 127 3.06 -2.21 77.63
N VAL A 128 4.28 -1.83 77.19
CA VAL A 128 5.66 -2.23 77.62
C VAL A 128 6.31 -3.62 77.33
N SER A 129 7.64 -3.56 77.14
CA SER A 129 8.62 -4.60 76.71
C SER A 129 9.53 -5.13 77.85
N PRO A 130 10.54 -5.99 77.57
CA PRO A 130 11.90 -5.55 77.13
C PRO A 130 12.51 -6.48 76.03
N THR A 131 13.76 -6.42 75.53
CA THR A 131 15.04 -5.75 75.93
C THR A 131 15.92 -5.45 74.67
N ASN A 132 17.24 -5.21 74.83
CA ASN A 132 18.28 -5.00 73.79
C ASN A 132 19.65 -5.57 74.31
N PRO A 133 20.84 -5.54 73.63
CA PRO A 133 21.30 -4.64 72.55
C PRO A 133 22.19 -5.24 71.41
N SER A 134 22.65 -4.36 70.51
CA SER A 134 23.58 -4.56 69.35
C SER A 134 25.09 -4.63 69.74
N PRO A 135 26.06 -4.77 68.79
CA PRO A 135 26.54 -3.63 67.97
C PRO A 135 27.07 -3.95 66.54
N SER A 136 27.38 -2.89 65.78
CA SER A 136 28.23 -2.89 64.56
C SER A 136 29.70 -2.53 64.90
N PRO A 137 30.62 -2.53 63.91
CA PRO A 137 31.51 -1.35 63.79
C PRO A 137 31.99 -0.98 62.36
N SER A 138 32.55 0.22 62.25
CA SER A 138 33.42 0.80 61.21
C SER A 138 34.21 1.98 61.84
N PRO A 139 35.00 2.82 61.12
CA PRO A 139 36.18 2.58 60.25
C PRO A 139 37.45 3.34 60.73
N ASP A 140 38.56 3.29 59.95
CA ASP A 140 39.75 4.20 59.96
C ASP A 140 40.43 4.13 58.54
N ALA A 141 41.56 4.73 58.10
CA ALA A 141 42.70 5.41 58.75
C ALA A 141 43.48 6.41 57.84
N PHE A 142 44.60 6.92 58.35
CA PHE A 142 45.54 7.94 57.82
C PHE A 142 46.52 7.42 56.72
N ILE A 143 47.03 8.17 55.72
CA ILE A 143 47.67 9.53 55.60
C ILE A 143 49.16 9.51 56.04
N PRO A 144 50.12 10.19 55.34
CA PRO A 144 50.01 11.40 54.49
C PRO A 144 50.58 11.23 53.03
N HIS A 145 50.96 12.21 52.18
CA HIS A 145 51.21 13.67 52.32
C HIS A 145 51.24 14.45 50.95
N SER A 146 51.14 15.79 51.01
CA SER A 146 51.88 16.84 50.23
C SER A 146 52.05 16.75 48.69
N LEU A 147 51.72 17.75 47.84
CA LEU A 147 51.35 19.18 48.03
C LEU A 147 50.64 19.78 46.77
N LYS A 148 49.67 20.69 46.98
CA LYS A 148 49.27 21.88 46.14
C LYS A 148 48.52 21.67 44.80
N ASP A 149 47.64 22.57 44.33
CA ASP A 149 47.17 23.87 44.87
C ASP A 149 45.71 24.24 44.42
N THR A 150 44.88 24.75 45.36
CA THR A 150 43.68 25.65 45.19
C THR A 150 42.43 25.29 44.35
N ILE A 151 41.33 26.01 44.62
CA ILE A 151 39.91 25.86 44.20
C ILE A 151 39.19 27.24 44.41
N PRO A 152 37.93 27.55 43.97
CA PRO A 152 36.75 26.67 43.90
C PRO A 152 35.70 26.95 42.75
N ARG A 153 34.40 26.76 43.08
CA ARG A 153 33.10 26.87 42.37
C ARG A 153 32.67 28.35 42.10
N GLU A 154 31.47 28.74 41.59
CA GLU A 154 30.14 28.09 41.41
C GLU A 154 29.26 28.82 40.35
N ILE A 155 27.98 28.42 40.15
CA ILE A 155 27.03 28.95 39.13
C ILE A 155 25.79 29.59 39.78
N PRO A 156 25.34 30.78 39.33
CA PRO A 156 23.90 31.00 39.01
C PRO A 156 23.66 31.90 37.76
N THR A 157 22.39 32.20 37.43
CA THR A 157 21.94 32.83 36.17
C THR A 157 21.34 34.27 36.34
N PRO A 158 20.51 34.88 35.45
CA PRO A 158 20.62 36.30 35.01
C PRO A 158 19.59 37.24 35.73
N PRO A 159 19.21 38.50 35.29
CA PRO A 159 19.55 39.35 34.12
C PRO A 159 19.86 40.85 34.52
N PRO A 160 19.33 41.94 33.88
CA PRO A 160 19.69 42.54 32.58
C PRO A 160 20.46 43.92 32.63
N PRO A 161 20.01 45.13 32.16
CA PRO A 161 20.82 45.87 31.16
C PRO A 161 21.00 47.40 31.34
N GLU A 162 22.05 47.96 30.73
CA GLU A 162 22.18 49.39 30.36
C GLU A 162 23.14 49.53 29.15
N LYS A 163 23.25 50.61 28.36
CA LYS A 163 22.40 51.68 27.77
C LYS A 163 23.32 52.91 27.50
N GLN A 164 22.78 53.89 26.77
CA GLN A 164 23.35 55.22 26.45
C GLN A 164 24.34 55.29 25.27
N GLU A 165 24.16 56.17 24.28
CA GLU A 165 22.95 56.86 23.74
C GLU A 165 23.33 57.23 22.26
N GLN A 166 23.00 58.29 21.50
CA GLN A 166 22.21 59.55 21.46
C GLN A 166 22.16 59.92 19.93
N GLU A 167 21.25 60.69 19.30
CA GLU A 167 20.02 61.35 19.72
C GLU A 167 19.07 61.60 18.51
N ASP A 168 17.76 61.50 18.78
CA ASP A 168 16.54 61.98 18.11
C ASP A 168 16.56 62.77 16.77
N LYS A 169 15.57 62.45 15.90
CA LYS A 169 14.33 63.27 15.77
C LYS A 169 13.20 62.66 14.91
N GLU A 170 12.05 62.49 15.54
CA GLU A 170 10.70 62.52 14.93
C GLU A 170 10.03 63.89 15.30
N PRO A 171 8.77 64.29 14.92
CA PRO A 171 7.56 63.45 14.79
C PRO A 171 6.51 63.88 13.71
N VAL A 172 5.30 63.27 13.81
CA VAL A 172 3.94 63.79 13.48
C VAL A 172 3.20 63.23 12.25
N PHE A 173 2.10 62.52 12.56
CA PHE A 173 0.82 62.33 11.82
C PHE A 173 0.56 63.13 10.52
N ARG A 174 -0.02 62.45 9.50
CA ARG A 174 -1.48 62.49 9.22
C ARG A 174 -1.91 61.59 8.05
N THR A 175 -3.16 61.10 8.10
CA THR A 175 -3.91 60.58 6.94
C THR A 175 -4.49 61.72 6.09
N PRO A 176 -4.85 61.43 4.83
CA PRO A 176 -6.17 61.86 4.34
C PRO A 176 -6.95 60.75 3.62
N GLY A 177 -8.27 60.94 3.57
CA GLY A 177 -9.23 60.13 2.81
C GLY A 177 -9.50 60.65 1.39
N PRO A 178 -10.62 60.24 0.76
CA PRO A 178 -10.84 60.38 -0.69
C PRO A 178 -11.36 61.75 -1.14
N ILE A 179 -11.27 62.01 -2.44
CA ILE A 179 -11.98 63.07 -3.17
C ILE A 179 -12.63 62.45 -4.43
N GLU A 180 -13.83 62.91 -4.78
CA GLU A 180 -14.73 62.29 -5.77
C GLU A 180 -15.31 63.34 -6.74
N SER A 181 -15.59 62.92 -7.99
CA SER A 181 -16.27 63.69 -9.06
C SER A 181 -15.48 64.91 -9.62
N THR A 182 -15.55 65.25 -10.90
CA THR A 182 -16.78 65.56 -11.68
C THR A 182 -16.61 65.29 -13.19
N MET A 183 -17.73 65.00 -13.88
CA MET A 183 -17.83 65.02 -15.36
C MET A 183 -18.29 66.40 -15.87
N PRO A 184 -18.34 66.62 -17.19
CA PRO A 184 -19.62 66.44 -17.89
C PRO A 184 -19.55 65.68 -19.23
N GLU A 185 -20.71 65.21 -19.70
CA GLU A 185 -20.94 64.38 -20.90
C GLU A 185 -21.30 65.19 -22.17
N ARG A 186 -21.49 64.46 -23.31
CA ARG A 186 -22.47 64.65 -24.43
C ARG A 186 -21.87 64.82 -25.84
N LYS A 187 -22.48 64.36 -26.96
CA LYS A 187 -23.59 63.39 -27.23
C LYS A 187 -23.67 63.02 -28.74
N HIS A 188 -23.99 61.76 -29.06
CA HIS A 188 -24.64 61.25 -30.32
C HIS A 188 -23.92 61.57 -31.67
N SER A 189 -24.32 61.09 -32.86
CA SER A 189 -25.49 60.28 -33.31
C SER A 189 -25.14 59.26 -34.42
N HIS A 190 -26.09 58.37 -34.74
CA HIS A 190 -26.05 57.46 -35.90
C HIS A 190 -26.22 58.15 -37.26
N SER A 191 -25.83 57.45 -38.35
CA SER A 191 -26.54 57.45 -39.64
C SER A 191 -26.20 56.20 -40.47
N ASP A 192 -27.21 55.47 -40.93
CA ASP A 192 -27.07 54.23 -41.72
C ASP A 192 -27.15 54.51 -43.23
N ILE A 193 -26.40 53.76 -44.06
CA ILE A 193 -26.76 53.52 -45.48
C ILE A 193 -26.42 52.07 -45.89
N THR A 194 -27.45 51.37 -46.36
CA THR A 194 -27.47 50.17 -47.22
C THR A 194 -28.54 50.46 -48.32
N PRO A 195 -28.69 49.72 -49.46
CA PRO A 195 -28.44 48.28 -49.63
C PRO A 195 -28.02 47.77 -51.06
N ALA A 196 -28.16 46.45 -51.24
CA ALA A 196 -28.56 45.71 -52.46
C ALA A 196 -27.52 45.30 -53.54
N ASP A 197 -27.27 43.99 -53.57
CA ASP A 197 -27.56 43.00 -54.65
C ASP A 197 -27.06 43.20 -56.10
N GLY A 198 -26.61 42.09 -56.73
CA GLY A 198 -26.37 42.10 -58.19
C GLY A 198 -25.69 40.91 -58.92
N ILE A 199 -26.14 39.65 -58.70
CA ILE A 199 -26.25 38.59 -59.75
C ILE A 199 -24.97 38.08 -60.51
N ASP A 200 -24.65 36.81 -60.27
CA ASP A 200 -24.22 35.72 -61.21
C ASP A 200 -23.04 35.90 -62.23
N HIS A 201 -22.36 34.86 -62.77
CA HIS A 201 -22.76 33.51 -63.20
C HIS A 201 -21.65 32.43 -63.09
N TYR A 202 -22.10 31.17 -62.93
CA TYR A 202 -21.57 29.86 -63.36
C TYR A 202 -20.07 29.60 -63.66
N GLY A 203 -19.61 28.46 -63.13
CA GLY A 203 -18.74 27.51 -63.85
C GLY A 203 -17.26 27.50 -63.43
N GLY A 204 -16.58 26.36 -63.35
CA GLY A 204 -17.09 25.00 -63.53
C GLY A 204 -15.97 23.99 -63.81
N GLU A 205 -15.87 22.98 -62.92
CA GLU A 205 -15.50 21.60 -63.25
C GLU A 205 -14.24 21.26 -64.11
N LEU A 206 -13.24 20.62 -63.48
CA LEU A 206 -12.76 19.24 -63.76
C LEU A 206 -11.24 19.00 -63.70
N LYS A 207 -10.87 18.05 -62.82
CA LYS A 207 -9.85 16.99 -62.97
C LYS A 207 -8.45 17.35 -63.51
N ARG A 208 -7.46 17.22 -62.62
CA ARG A 208 -6.37 16.24 -62.82
C ARG A 208 -6.26 15.32 -61.59
N ARG A 209 -5.99 14.03 -61.82
CA ARG A 209 -5.79 13.00 -60.79
C ARG A 209 -4.28 12.79 -60.53
N PRO A 210 -3.88 12.17 -59.39
CA PRO A 210 -2.52 12.29 -58.87
C PRO A 210 -1.56 11.15 -59.25
N SER A 211 -0.26 11.40 -59.04
CA SER A 211 0.76 10.43 -58.63
C SER A 211 1.52 11.08 -57.46
N ILE A 212 1.62 10.54 -56.24
CA ILE A 212 1.95 9.20 -55.69
C ILE A 212 3.47 9.04 -55.39
N ILE A 213 3.83 9.54 -54.19
CA ILE A 213 4.90 9.08 -53.26
C ILE A 213 6.37 9.27 -53.77
N PRO A 214 7.43 8.97 -52.98
CA PRO A 214 8.12 9.94 -52.10
C PRO A 214 9.57 10.27 -52.52
N ILE A 215 10.16 11.29 -51.88
CA ILE A 215 11.61 11.35 -51.60
C ILE A 215 11.84 11.71 -50.13
N TYR A 216 12.73 10.96 -49.46
CA TYR A 216 13.24 11.27 -48.12
C TYR A 216 14.20 12.47 -48.19
N GLN A 217 14.22 13.32 -47.14
CA GLN A 217 15.38 14.17 -46.87
C GLN A 217 16.02 13.75 -45.55
N GLU A 218 17.19 13.13 -45.66
CA GLU A 218 18.17 13.11 -44.58
C GLU A 218 18.62 14.56 -44.32
N ASN A 219 18.75 14.96 -43.06
CA ASN A 219 19.29 16.28 -42.69
C ASN A 219 20.75 16.13 -42.24
N PRO A 220 21.75 16.43 -43.09
CA PRO A 220 23.16 16.43 -42.70
C PRO A 220 23.53 17.71 -41.92
N SER A 221 23.02 17.85 -40.69
CA SER A 221 23.31 19.01 -39.82
C SER A 221 24.40 18.76 -38.78
N SER A 222 25.42 17.96 -39.12
CA SER A 222 26.70 17.92 -38.39
C SER A 222 27.60 19.14 -38.74
N ALA A 223 27.31 19.82 -39.85
CA ALA A 223 28.10 20.91 -40.43
C ALA A 223 27.86 22.30 -39.80
N SER A 224 27.83 22.40 -38.47
CA SER A 224 27.89 23.69 -37.76
C SER A 224 28.80 23.69 -36.51
N LEU A 225 29.46 22.57 -36.21
CA LEU A 225 30.53 22.49 -35.20
C LEU A 225 31.85 23.10 -35.70
N ALA A 226 31.82 24.39 -36.03
CA ALA A 226 33.01 25.22 -35.88
C ALA A 226 33.37 25.24 -34.38
N ALA A 227 34.63 25.02 -34.03
CA ALA A 227 35.06 24.73 -32.66
C ALA A 227 34.94 25.95 -31.72
N ALA A 228 33.73 26.19 -31.21
CA ALA A 228 33.54 26.94 -29.99
C ALA A 228 34.18 26.18 -28.80
N PRO A 229 34.79 26.87 -27.82
CA PRO A 229 35.46 26.20 -26.72
C PRO A 229 34.48 25.38 -25.87
N LYS A 230 34.79 24.09 -25.67
CA LYS A 230 34.13 23.22 -24.70
C LYS A 230 34.48 23.68 -23.27
N GLU A 231 33.82 24.74 -22.78
CA GLU A 231 33.79 25.09 -21.35
C GLU A 231 32.83 26.27 -21.05
N LYS A 232 31.53 26.11 -21.34
CA LYS A 232 30.47 26.98 -20.79
C LYS A 232 29.21 26.19 -20.43
N PHE A 233 29.27 25.45 -19.33
CA PHE A 233 28.05 25.03 -18.62
C PHE A 233 27.20 26.29 -18.35
N HIS A 234 25.94 26.26 -18.77
CA HIS A 234 25.02 27.36 -18.50
C HIS A 234 24.58 27.29 -17.04
N TYR A 235 25.04 28.21 -16.19
CA TYR A 235 24.58 28.28 -14.79
C TYR A 235 23.05 28.43 -14.71
N ARG A 236 22.41 27.59 -13.87
CA ARG A 236 20.97 27.64 -13.59
C ARG A 236 20.58 29.01 -13.03
N ARG A 237 19.75 29.75 -13.78
CA ARG A 237 19.14 30.99 -13.28
C ARG A 237 18.05 30.69 -12.26
N ALA A 238 18.21 31.20 -11.04
CA ALA A 238 17.25 31.12 -9.94
C ALA A 238 16.12 32.17 -9.99
N SER A 239 16.19 33.11 -10.94
CA SER A 239 15.12 34.08 -11.19
C SER A 239 13.83 33.41 -11.70
N VAL A 240 12.68 34.04 -11.42
CA VAL A 240 11.34 33.66 -11.89
C VAL A 240 11.35 33.29 -13.37
N ASP A 241 11.80 34.22 -14.23
CA ASP A 241 11.98 33.98 -15.67
C ASP A 241 10.62 33.60 -16.33
N ASP A 242 10.57 32.62 -17.23
CA ASP A 242 9.40 32.28 -18.06
C ASP A 242 8.20 31.62 -17.34
N THR A 243 8.14 31.52 -16.01
CA THR A 243 7.18 30.65 -15.26
C THR A 243 5.68 30.98 -15.40
N HIS A 244 5.31 31.99 -16.19
CA HIS A 244 3.92 32.39 -16.44
C HIS A 244 3.54 32.40 -17.94
N ILE A 245 4.39 31.85 -18.81
CA ILE A 245 4.12 31.73 -20.25
C ILE A 245 3.33 30.43 -20.52
N ARG A 246 2.61 30.37 -21.66
CA ARG A 246 1.90 29.16 -22.13
C ARG A 246 2.81 27.93 -22.10
N PRO A 247 2.29 26.73 -21.75
CA PRO A 247 3.09 25.50 -21.68
C PRO A 247 3.82 25.27 -23.00
N LYS A 248 5.12 25.01 -22.91
CA LYS A 248 5.98 24.86 -24.10
C LYS A 248 5.89 23.44 -24.63
N ARG A 249 6.08 23.30 -25.95
CA ARG A 249 6.35 22.00 -26.60
C ARG A 249 7.81 21.99 -27.06
N PHE A 250 8.54 20.96 -26.65
CA PHE A 250 9.93 20.72 -27.04
C PHE A 250 9.98 19.81 -28.27
N TYR A 251 10.92 20.06 -29.17
CA TYR A 251 11.24 19.16 -30.28
C TYR A 251 12.61 18.53 -30.00
N ILE A 252 12.62 17.20 -29.90
CA ILE A 252 13.80 16.41 -29.58
C ILE A 252 14.13 15.58 -30.83
N PRO A 253 15.07 16.04 -31.69
CA PRO A 253 15.35 15.40 -32.99
C PRO A 253 16.15 14.10 -32.88
N ASN A 254 16.82 13.85 -31.75
CA ASN A 254 17.57 12.63 -31.47
C ASN A 254 17.51 12.33 -29.96
N ILE A 255 16.69 11.34 -29.58
CA ILE A 255 16.51 10.92 -28.18
C ILE A 255 17.81 10.37 -27.59
N GLU A 256 18.55 9.53 -28.31
CA GLU A 256 19.79 8.91 -27.82
C GLU A 256 20.85 9.97 -27.50
N ALA A 257 21.01 10.97 -28.38
CA ALA A 257 21.94 12.07 -28.18
C ALA A 257 21.51 12.98 -27.01
N THR A 258 20.23 13.31 -26.88
CA THR A 258 19.73 14.14 -25.77
C THR A 258 19.77 13.40 -24.43
N LEU A 259 19.48 12.09 -24.40
CA LEU A 259 19.60 11.27 -23.20
C LEU A 259 21.07 11.15 -22.78
N LYS A 260 21.98 10.97 -23.74
CA LYS A 260 23.42 10.97 -23.48
C LYS A 260 23.90 12.32 -22.93
N GLU A 261 23.54 13.44 -23.57
CA GLU A 261 23.88 14.79 -23.10
C GLU A 261 23.29 15.06 -21.70
N LEU A 262 22.08 14.58 -21.43
CA LEU A 262 21.43 14.73 -20.12
C LEU A 262 22.19 13.98 -19.02
N LEU A 263 22.59 12.73 -19.27
CA LEU A 263 23.39 11.95 -18.30
C LEU A 263 24.81 12.52 -18.15
N GLU A 264 25.54 12.80 -19.24
CA GLU A 264 26.90 13.38 -19.19
C GLU A 264 26.97 14.74 -18.47
N ASN A 265 25.83 15.44 -18.29
CA ASN A 265 25.74 16.69 -17.54
C ASN A 265 25.20 16.52 -16.10
N GLU A 266 24.20 15.66 -15.87
CA GLU A 266 23.37 15.68 -14.66
C GLU A 266 23.37 14.39 -13.81
N ASP A 267 23.87 13.26 -14.36
CA ASP A 267 24.16 12.01 -13.65
C ASP A 267 25.66 11.97 -13.36
N THR A 268 26.01 12.06 -12.08
CA THR A 268 27.39 12.31 -11.62
C THR A 268 28.00 11.20 -10.78
N ASP A 269 27.20 10.21 -10.36
CA ASP A 269 27.68 8.96 -9.77
C ASP A 269 27.66 7.77 -10.77
N GLY A 270 26.98 7.93 -11.92
CA GLY A 270 26.90 6.94 -13.00
C GLY A 270 25.77 5.92 -12.83
N ASN A 271 24.78 6.18 -11.95
CA ASN A 271 23.71 5.23 -11.64
C ASN A 271 22.57 5.16 -12.68
N CYS A 272 22.58 6.03 -13.71
CA CYS A 272 21.51 6.22 -14.71
C CYS A 272 20.18 6.77 -14.14
N GLN A 273 20.26 7.64 -13.13
CA GLN A 273 19.16 8.40 -12.53
C GLN A 273 19.62 9.86 -12.34
N ILE A 274 18.71 10.79 -12.06
CA ILE A 274 19.03 12.19 -11.74
C ILE A 274 18.40 12.56 -10.41
N THR A 275 19.25 12.81 -9.41
CA THR A 275 18.87 13.01 -8.00
C THR A 275 19.21 14.41 -7.49
N ILE A 276 18.94 14.64 -6.20
CA ILE A 276 19.44 15.81 -5.44
C ILE A 276 20.88 15.65 -4.95
N GLU A 277 21.43 14.43 -4.94
CA GLU A 277 22.82 14.17 -4.53
C GLU A 277 23.78 14.47 -5.68
N ASP A 278 23.32 14.31 -6.92
CA ASP A 278 24.06 14.62 -8.12
C ASP A 278 24.51 16.09 -8.21
N SER A 279 25.78 16.32 -8.55
CA SER A 279 26.39 17.66 -8.56
C SER A 279 26.32 18.41 -9.90
N GLY A 280 25.54 17.91 -10.87
CA GLY A 280 25.33 18.53 -12.18
C GLY A 280 24.74 19.97 -12.14
N PRO A 281 24.74 20.70 -13.27
CA PRO A 281 24.36 22.12 -13.32
C PRO A 281 22.87 22.39 -13.03
N LYS A 282 22.03 21.35 -13.00
CA LYS A 282 20.57 21.37 -12.85
C LYS A 282 19.88 22.26 -13.89
N VAL A 283 20.36 22.24 -15.14
CA VAL A 283 19.72 22.88 -16.29
C VAL A 283 20.18 22.29 -17.63
N LEU A 284 19.21 21.86 -18.46
CA LEU A 284 19.43 21.48 -19.86
C LEU A 284 18.60 22.38 -20.78
N ARG A 285 19.07 22.61 -22.01
CA ARG A 285 18.40 23.44 -23.02
C ARG A 285 17.82 22.62 -24.17
N LEU A 286 16.50 22.58 -24.27
CA LEU A 286 15.79 21.84 -25.31
C LEU A 286 15.26 22.79 -26.39
N GLY A 287 15.34 22.37 -27.66
CA GLY A 287 14.75 23.07 -28.80
C GLY A 287 13.22 23.12 -28.73
N THR A 288 12.60 24.21 -29.18
CA THR A 288 11.14 24.41 -29.10
C THR A 288 10.45 24.12 -30.44
N VAL A 289 9.27 23.47 -30.41
CA VAL A 289 8.51 23.06 -31.62
C VAL A 289 8.20 24.25 -32.53
N ASN A 290 7.76 25.37 -31.96
CA ASN A 290 7.42 26.60 -32.71
C ASN A 290 8.61 27.22 -33.48
N SER A 291 9.82 26.70 -33.26
CA SER A 291 11.04 27.10 -33.96
C SER A 291 11.71 25.94 -34.71
N ASN A 292 11.07 24.77 -34.80
CA ASN A 292 11.66 23.52 -35.32
C ASN A 292 13.03 23.21 -34.68
N GLY A 293 13.18 23.51 -33.39
CA GLY A 293 14.42 23.34 -32.62
C GLY A 293 15.38 24.53 -32.61
N TYR A 294 15.27 25.51 -33.52
CA TYR A 294 16.24 26.63 -33.62
C TYR A 294 16.31 27.52 -32.36
N ASN A 295 15.19 27.76 -31.68
CA ASN A 295 15.12 28.48 -30.41
C ASN A 295 15.00 27.50 -29.26
N GLN A 296 15.91 27.59 -28.28
CA GLN A 296 15.94 26.73 -27.11
C GLN A 296 15.22 27.37 -25.90
N SER A 297 14.70 26.52 -25.00
CA SER A 297 14.22 26.89 -23.67
C SER A 297 14.86 26.00 -22.61
N SER A 298 15.02 26.50 -21.39
CA SER A 298 15.74 25.82 -20.30
C SER A 298 14.80 25.00 -19.41
N VAL A 299 15.01 23.68 -19.36
CA VAL A 299 14.47 22.79 -18.32
C VAL A 299 15.36 22.95 -17.07
N ARG A 300 14.79 23.16 -15.87
CA ARG A 300 15.56 23.58 -14.67
C ARG A 300 15.22 22.75 -13.43
N GLY A 301 16.26 22.36 -12.68
CA GLY A 301 16.13 21.64 -11.40
C GLY A 301 15.96 20.12 -11.54
N THR A 302 16.46 19.37 -10.55
CA THR A 302 16.45 17.89 -10.48
C THR A 302 15.14 17.29 -10.99
N TYR A 303 14.00 17.62 -10.38
CA TYR A 303 12.72 17.00 -10.69
C TYR A 303 12.34 17.01 -12.18
N MET A 304 12.43 18.18 -12.86
CA MET A 304 12.09 18.29 -14.28
C MET A 304 13.10 17.59 -15.20
N LEU A 305 14.35 17.45 -14.75
CA LEU A 305 15.42 16.75 -15.49
C LEU A 305 15.36 15.23 -15.28
N SER A 306 15.00 14.77 -14.08
CA SER A 306 14.63 13.38 -13.79
C SER A 306 13.40 12.99 -14.62
N ASN A 307 12.36 13.84 -14.67
CA ASN A 307 11.20 13.59 -15.52
C ASN A 307 11.58 13.56 -17.01
N LEU A 308 12.53 14.39 -17.45
CA LEU A 308 13.03 14.35 -18.82
C LEU A 308 13.77 13.04 -19.12
N LEU A 309 14.63 12.58 -18.20
CA LEU A 309 15.29 11.28 -18.30
C LEU A 309 14.26 10.13 -18.36
N GLN A 310 13.23 10.17 -17.52
CA GLN A 310 12.13 9.19 -17.53
C GLN A 310 11.38 9.20 -18.88
N GLU A 311 10.87 10.34 -19.34
CA GLU A 311 10.10 10.44 -20.58
C GLU A 311 10.95 10.09 -21.83
N LEU A 312 12.24 10.46 -21.86
CA LEU A 312 13.18 10.02 -22.91
C LEU A 312 13.42 8.50 -22.86
N THR A 313 13.61 7.93 -21.66
CA THR A 313 13.78 6.49 -21.47
C THR A 313 12.54 5.73 -21.92
N ILE A 314 11.34 6.20 -21.58
CA ILE A 314 10.07 5.63 -22.03
C ILE A 314 9.98 5.71 -23.56
N ALA A 315 10.16 6.89 -24.16
CA ALA A 315 10.10 7.07 -25.61
C ALA A 315 11.09 6.15 -26.36
N SER A 316 12.30 5.98 -25.82
CA SER A 316 13.31 5.06 -26.36
C SER A 316 12.89 3.59 -26.24
N ARG A 317 12.25 3.17 -25.13
CA ARG A 317 11.67 1.82 -24.97
C ARG A 317 10.51 1.58 -25.95
N PHE A 318 9.76 2.62 -26.34
CA PHE A 318 8.78 2.59 -27.45
C PHE A 318 9.41 2.74 -28.84
N GLY A 319 10.75 2.64 -28.98
CA GLY A 319 11.45 2.67 -30.27
C GLY A 319 11.46 4.04 -30.97
N ARG A 320 11.08 5.13 -30.27
CA ARG A 320 11.11 6.48 -30.83
C ARG A 320 12.54 7.01 -30.87
N ARG A 321 12.96 7.52 -32.04
CA ARG A 321 14.25 8.21 -32.23
C ARG A 321 14.14 9.73 -32.12
N GLN A 322 12.96 10.28 -32.37
CA GLN A 322 12.62 11.70 -32.18
C GLN A 322 11.22 11.80 -31.56
N ILE A 323 10.97 12.85 -30.79
CA ILE A 323 9.65 13.17 -30.21
C ILE A 323 9.36 14.68 -30.22
N VAL A 324 8.07 14.99 -30.19
CA VAL A 324 7.58 16.23 -29.57
C VAL A 324 7.23 15.88 -28.12
N LEU A 325 7.61 16.74 -27.18
CA LEU A 325 7.39 16.53 -25.74
C LEU A 325 6.79 17.78 -25.10
N ASP A 326 5.66 17.63 -24.43
CA ASP A 326 5.00 18.70 -23.69
C ASP A 326 5.70 18.99 -22.36
N GLU A 327 5.97 20.26 -22.07
CA GLU A 327 6.53 20.72 -20.79
C GLU A 327 5.63 20.33 -19.60
N ALA A 328 4.33 20.13 -19.86
CA ALA A 328 3.35 19.60 -18.91
C ALA A 328 3.69 18.21 -18.35
N ARG A 329 4.38 17.34 -19.10
CA ARG A 329 4.87 16.04 -18.59
C ARG A 329 6.11 16.17 -17.72
N LEU A 330 6.86 17.27 -17.88
CA LEU A 330 8.09 17.53 -17.12
C LEU A 330 7.83 18.31 -15.82
N ASN A 331 6.89 19.26 -15.83
CA ASN A 331 6.50 20.07 -14.67
C ASN A 331 5.22 19.57 -13.95
N GLU A 332 4.72 18.39 -14.34
CA GLU A 332 3.57 17.72 -13.73
C GLU A 332 3.67 17.72 -12.20
N ASN A 333 2.58 18.06 -11.51
CA ASN A 333 2.60 18.08 -10.05
C ASN A 333 2.93 16.68 -9.50
N PRO A 334 3.89 16.51 -8.57
CA PRO A 334 4.39 15.19 -8.21
C PRO A 334 3.35 14.26 -7.60
N LEU A 335 2.36 14.80 -6.88
CA LEU A 335 1.24 14.01 -6.36
C LEU A 335 0.37 13.45 -7.50
N ASN A 336 0.11 14.27 -8.53
CA ASN A 336 -0.61 13.83 -9.72
C ASN A 336 0.22 12.82 -10.53
N ARG A 337 1.52 13.08 -10.73
CA ARG A 337 2.44 12.20 -11.47
C ARG A 337 2.56 10.83 -10.81
N MET A 338 2.77 10.80 -9.50
CA MET A 338 2.85 9.57 -8.71
C MET A 338 1.52 8.81 -8.71
N LYS A 339 0.39 9.49 -8.46
CA LYS A 339 -0.95 8.88 -8.58
C LYS A 339 -1.19 8.29 -9.98
N ARG A 340 -0.87 9.03 -11.05
CA ARG A 340 -1.04 8.58 -12.43
C ARG A 340 -0.17 7.38 -12.75
N PHE A 341 1.11 7.36 -12.34
CA PHE A 341 1.98 6.18 -12.52
C PHE A 341 1.42 4.96 -11.80
N ILE A 342 1.02 5.11 -10.53
CA ILE A 342 0.43 4.00 -9.75
C ILE A 342 -0.81 3.46 -10.47
N SER A 343 -1.79 4.34 -10.71
CA SER A 343 -3.09 4.00 -11.29
C SER A 343 -3.04 3.42 -12.70
N THR A 344 -2.03 3.77 -13.53
CA THR A 344 -2.04 3.42 -14.98
C THR A 344 -0.89 2.54 -15.44
N SER A 345 0.23 2.52 -14.71
CA SER A 345 1.46 1.84 -15.13
C SER A 345 1.87 0.77 -14.11
N PHE A 346 1.90 1.10 -12.82
CA PHE A 346 2.47 0.21 -11.81
C PHE A 346 1.56 -0.98 -11.52
N TRP A 347 0.25 -0.79 -11.30
CA TRP A 347 -0.68 -1.92 -11.14
C TRP A 347 -0.65 -2.87 -12.34
N LYS A 348 -0.47 -2.33 -13.55
CA LYS A 348 -0.32 -3.12 -14.78
C LYS A 348 1.00 -3.89 -14.83
N ALA A 349 2.11 -3.31 -14.36
CA ALA A 349 3.41 -3.99 -14.26
C ALA A 349 3.46 -5.05 -13.15
N LEU A 350 2.73 -4.84 -12.05
CA LEU A 350 2.56 -5.80 -10.95
C LEU A 350 1.46 -6.83 -11.23
N THR A 351 0.63 -6.67 -12.26
CA THR A 351 -0.39 -7.67 -12.62
C THR A 351 0.27 -8.96 -13.11
N ARG A 352 -0.27 -10.11 -12.68
CA ARG A 352 -0.03 -11.44 -13.24
C ARG A 352 -1.36 -12.09 -13.60
N ARG A 353 -1.35 -12.95 -14.62
CA ARG A 353 -2.45 -13.84 -15.00
C ARG A 353 -1.83 -15.04 -15.70
N VAL A 354 -2.15 -16.26 -15.28
CA VAL A 354 -1.62 -17.48 -15.92
C VAL A 354 -2.27 -17.66 -17.29
N THR A 355 -1.44 -17.78 -18.33
CA THR A 355 -1.86 -18.06 -19.71
C THR A 355 -1.00 -19.18 -20.32
N LYS A 356 -1.33 -19.60 -21.55
CA LYS A 356 -0.58 -20.64 -22.28
C LYS A 356 0.82 -20.18 -22.67
N GLU A 357 0.99 -18.87 -22.82
CA GLU A 357 2.18 -18.21 -23.35
C GLU A 357 3.22 -17.90 -22.26
N ASN A 358 2.78 -17.65 -21.01
CA ASN A 358 3.64 -17.16 -19.94
C ASN A 358 3.90 -18.15 -18.78
N ILE A 359 3.16 -19.27 -18.68
CA ILE A 359 3.29 -20.18 -17.52
C ILE A 359 4.72 -20.72 -17.34
N VAL A 360 5.47 -20.91 -18.42
CA VAL A 360 6.87 -21.39 -18.37
C VAL A 360 7.78 -20.37 -17.67
N GLU A 361 7.52 -19.08 -17.85
CA GLU A 361 8.24 -17.99 -17.19
C GLU A 361 7.74 -17.78 -15.75
N MET A 362 6.42 -17.81 -15.53
CA MET A 362 5.83 -17.67 -14.19
C MET A 362 6.19 -18.83 -13.24
N ALA A 363 6.28 -20.06 -13.77
CA ALA A 363 6.65 -21.24 -12.98
C ALA A 363 8.14 -21.29 -12.62
N ARG A 364 8.99 -20.50 -13.29
CA ARG A 364 10.44 -20.45 -13.06
C ARG A 364 10.73 -20.11 -11.59
N ASP A 365 11.51 -20.94 -10.92
CA ASP A 365 12.06 -20.68 -9.59
C ASP A 365 13.57 -20.47 -9.67
N THR A 366 14.05 -19.40 -9.03
CA THR A 366 15.48 -19.06 -8.97
C THR A 366 16.06 -19.23 -7.56
N LYS A 367 15.21 -19.37 -6.53
CA LYS A 367 15.60 -19.49 -5.10
C LYS A 367 16.19 -20.87 -4.83
N ILE A 368 15.54 -21.91 -5.36
CA ILE A 368 15.92 -23.31 -5.20
C ILE A 368 16.30 -23.89 -6.56
N LYS A 369 17.55 -24.30 -6.71
CA LYS A 369 18.08 -24.95 -7.93
C LYS A 369 17.80 -26.46 -7.87
N GLU A 370 17.41 -27.04 -8.99
CA GLU A 370 17.17 -28.49 -9.10
C GLU A 370 18.29 -29.17 -9.90
N SER A 371 18.38 -30.49 -9.77
CA SER A 371 19.17 -31.35 -10.67
C SER A 371 18.34 -32.59 -10.96
N TRP A 372 18.11 -32.88 -12.24
CA TRP A 372 17.18 -33.91 -12.70
C TRP A 372 17.70 -34.62 -13.95
N VAL A 373 16.98 -35.66 -14.38
CA VAL A 373 17.19 -36.30 -15.68
C VAL A 373 15.90 -36.14 -16.48
N ASP A 374 16.01 -35.68 -17.72
CA ASP A 374 14.86 -35.50 -18.62
C ASP A 374 14.38 -36.85 -19.22
N PRO A 375 13.26 -36.87 -19.97
CA PRO A 375 12.74 -38.11 -20.56
C PRO A 375 13.65 -38.75 -21.63
N ASP A 376 14.57 -37.99 -22.22
CA ASP A 376 15.54 -38.46 -23.22
C ASP A 376 16.92 -38.86 -22.64
N GLY A 377 17.15 -38.60 -21.35
CA GLY A 377 18.30 -39.07 -20.58
C GLY A 377 19.39 -38.02 -20.33
N THR A 378 19.15 -36.75 -20.68
CA THR A 378 20.06 -35.63 -20.38
C THR A 378 20.03 -35.33 -18.89
N VAL A 379 21.20 -35.11 -18.29
CA VAL A 379 21.33 -34.75 -16.87
C VAL A 379 21.43 -33.24 -16.72
N HIS A 380 20.39 -32.62 -16.18
CA HIS A 380 20.35 -31.21 -15.79
C HIS A 380 20.93 -31.05 -14.38
N ILE A 381 21.81 -30.06 -14.18
CA ILE A 381 22.50 -29.86 -12.89
C ILE A 381 22.50 -28.38 -12.53
N ASN A 382 22.00 -28.06 -11.34
CA ASN A 382 21.95 -26.72 -10.76
C ASN A 382 21.19 -25.69 -11.62
N GLU A 383 20.10 -26.12 -12.25
CA GLU A 383 19.24 -25.29 -13.11
C GLU A 383 18.03 -24.73 -12.35
N ASP A 384 17.38 -23.72 -12.95
CA ASP A 384 16.12 -23.16 -12.44
C ASP A 384 14.98 -24.18 -12.61
N SER A 385 14.13 -24.34 -11.60
CA SER A 385 12.97 -25.24 -11.71
C SER A 385 11.84 -24.58 -12.49
N HIS A 386 11.30 -25.28 -13.49
CA HIS A 386 10.12 -24.87 -14.25
C HIS A 386 8.97 -25.85 -13.98
N ARG A 387 8.44 -25.85 -12.74
CA ARG A 387 7.41 -26.79 -12.30
C ARG A 387 6.11 -26.10 -11.88
N ILE A 388 4.97 -26.70 -12.25
CA ILE A 388 3.67 -26.42 -11.66
C ILE A 388 3.07 -27.65 -10.97
N TYR A 389 2.54 -27.44 -9.78
CA TYR A 389 1.79 -28.38 -8.96
C TYR A 389 0.29 -28.07 -9.05
N VAL A 390 -0.52 -29.10 -9.25
CA VAL A 390 -1.98 -29.03 -9.42
C VAL A 390 -2.69 -29.90 -8.36
N PRO A 391 -3.76 -29.44 -7.70
CA PRO A 391 -4.54 -30.26 -6.77
C PRO A 391 -5.09 -31.54 -7.42
N TYR A 392 -5.11 -32.64 -6.66
CA TYR A 392 -5.59 -33.95 -7.13
C TYR A 392 -7.04 -33.93 -7.67
N ASN A 393 -7.85 -32.95 -7.25
CA ASN A 393 -9.25 -32.75 -7.61
C ASN A 393 -9.46 -31.71 -8.73
N ARG A 394 -8.40 -31.25 -9.41
CA ARG A 394 -8.46 -30.30 -10.54
C ARG A 394 -7.88 -30.89 -11.84
N PRO A 395 -8.46 -31.99 -12.38
CA PRO A 395 -7.94 -32.66 -13.58
C PRO A 395 -8.06 -31.82 -14.85
N ASP A 396 -9.01 -30.89 -14.90
CA ASP A 396 -9.16 -29.88 -15.95
C ASP A 396 -7.95 -28.93 -16.01
N GLN A 397 -7.45 -28.45 -14.87
CA GLN A 397 -6.22 -27.66 -14.79
C GLN A 397 -4.99 -28.50 -15.13
N TYR A 398 -4.92 -29.75 -14.67
CA TYR A 398 -3.82 -30.64 -15.02
C TYR A 398 -3.76 -30.86 -16.54
N GLU A 399 -4.87 -31.21 -17.19
CA GLU A 399 -4.91 -31.38 -18.66
C GLU A 399 -4.64 -30.07 -19.41
N PHE A 400 -5.01 -28.90 -18.89
CA PHE A 400 -4.61 -27.60 -19.43
C PHE A 400 -3.08 -27.44 -19.43
N PHE A 401 -2.40 -27.69 -18.30
CA PHE A 401 -0.94 -27.58 -18.22
C PHE A 401 -0.20 -28.69 -18.99
N LYS A 402 -0.74 -29.92 -19.05
CA LYS A 402 -0.18 -31.00 -19.87
C LYS A 402 -0.25 -30.71 -21.37
N LYS A 403 -1.31 -30.04 -21.85
CA LYS A 403 -1.36 -29.54 -23.25
C LYS A 403 -0.24 -28.52 -23.51
N ILE A 404 0.06 -27.63 -22.57
CA ILE A 404 1.14 -26.64 -22.71
C ILE A 404 2.52 -27.31 -22.69
N GLN A 405 2.74 -28.27 -21.79
CA GLN A 405 3.97 -29.08 -21.74
C GLN A 405 4.29 -29.73 -23.10
N GLN A 406 3.28 -30.25 -23.81
CA GLN A 406 3.46 -30.88 -25.12
C GLN A 406 3.82 -29.91 -26.27
N HIS A 407 3.57 -28.61 -26.12
CA HIS A 407 3.76 -27.61 -27.17
C HIS A 407 4.92 -26.64 -26.89
N THR A 408 5.46 -26.64 -25.68
CA THR A 408 6.61 -25.82 -25.29
C THR A 408 7.88 -26.34 -25.95
N LYS A 409 8.70 -25.44 -26.52
CA LYS A 409 9.98 -25.78 -27.16
C LYS A 409 11.14 -25.11 -26.43
N GLY A 410 12.14 -25.91 -26.04
CA GLY A 410 13.41 -25.43 -25.47
C GLY A 410 13.47 -25.33 -23.95
N VAL A 411 12.33 -25.42 -23.23
CA VAL A 411 12.27 -25.52 -21.77
C VAL A 411 11.21 -26.56 -21.40
N TYR A 412 11.52 -27.47 -20.48
CA TYR A 412 10.57 -28.48 -20.00
C TYR A 412 9.75 -27.92 -18.82
N LEU A 413 8.45 -27.69 -19.03
CA LEU A 413 7.51 -27.42 -17.95
C LEU A 413 7.14 -28.74 -17.27
N ASP A 414 7.58 -28.98 -16.04
CA ASP A 414 7.16 -30.13 -15.25
C ASP A 414 5.74 -29.89 -14.67
N VAL A 415 4.84 -30.86 -14.82
CA VAL A 415 3.42 -30.75 -14.44
C VAL A 415 3.06 -31.92 -13.55
N GLN A 416 2.86 -31.64 -12.26
CA GLN A 416 2.73 -32.65 -11.21
C GLN A 416 1.41 -32.52 -10.45
N TYR A 417 0.81 -33.65 -10.08
CA TYR A 417 -0.29 -33.66 -9.12
C TYR A 417 0.24 -33.55 -7.68
N LEU A 418 -0.48 -32.82 -6.84
CA LEU A 418 -0.39 -32.90 -5.40
C LEU A 418 -1.17 -34.13 -4.88
N PRO A 419 -0.80 -34.70 -3.72
CA PRO A 419 -1.58 -35.74 -3.05
C PRO A 419 -2.90 -35.18 -2.48
N LYS A 420 -3.82 -36.08 -2.11
CA LYS A 420 -5.04 -35.71 -1.37
C LYS A 420 -4.79 -35.20 0.06
N VAL A 421 -3.66 -35.55 0.67
CA VAL A 421 -3.26 -35.09 2.00
C VAL A 421 -1.89 -34.44 1.89
N ILE A 422 -1.84 -33.15 2.20
CA ILE A 422 -0.62 -32.33 2.18
C ILE A 422 -0.19 -32.11 3.63
N ASP A 423 0.78 -32.90 4.11
CA ASP A 423 1.34 -32.77 5.45
C ASP A 423 2.79 -32.24 5.43
N GLY A 424 3.34 -31.93 6.60
CA GLY A 424 4.72 -31.44 6.73
C GLY A 424 5.79 -32.44 6.23
N LYS A 425 5.49 -33.73 6.11
CA LYS A 425 6.41 -34.74 5.57
C LYS A 425 6.42 -34.71 4.04
N TYR A 426 5.24 -34.58 3.42
CA TYR A 426 5.12 -34.42 1.97
C TYR A 426 5.76 -33.11 1.50
N ILE A 427 5.49 -31.99 2.19
CA ILE A 427 6.11 -30.69 1.87
C ILE A 427 7.63 -30.82 1.91
N LYS A 428 8.18 -31.41 2.98
CA LYS A 428 9.62 -31.68 3.10
C LYS A 428 10.15 -32.59 1.99
N SER A 429 9.40 -33.60 1.54
CA SER A 429 9.87 -34.51 0.48
C SER A 429 9.93 -33.86 -0.91
N ILE A 430 9.32 -32.69 -1.09
CA ILE A 430 9.44 -31.87 -2.31
C ILE A 430 10.31 -30.61 -2.12
N ASN A 431 11.05 -30.46 -1.01
CA ASN A 431 11.99 -29.34 -0.82
C ASN A 431 13.05 -29.25 -1.93
N LYS A 432 13.54 -30.39 -2.45
CA LYS A 432 14.47 -30.46 -3.61
C LYS A 432 13.75 -30.42 -4.97
N LYS A 433 12.43 -30.20 -4.98
CA LYS A 433 11.55 -30.16 -6.16
C LYS A 433 10.56 -28.98 -6.04
N PRO A 434 11.06 -27.73 -6.03
CA PRO A 434 10.21 -26.54 -5.93
C PRO A 434 9.26 -26.45 -7.14
N GLY A 435 8.16 -25.72 -6.98
CA GLY A 435 7.23 -25.44 -8.06
C GLY A 435 6.16 -24.42 -7.67
N LEU A 436 5.60 -23.76 -8.66
CA LEU A 436 4.43 -22.88 -8.52
C LEU A 436 3.18 -23.74 -8.25
N LEU A 437 2.24 -23.21 -7.47
CA LEU A 437 0.93 -23.82 -7.23
C LEU A 437 -0.10 -23.21 -8.20
N SER A 438 -0.98 -24.03 -8.78
CA SER A 438 -2.11 -23.51 -9.55
C SER A 438 -3.07 -22.70 -8.68
N LEU A 439 -3.81 -21.79 -9.31
CA LEU A 439 -4.76 -20.87 -8.66
C LEU A 439 -6.16 -20.98 -9.32
N ALA A 440 -7.08 -20.08 -8.97
CA ALA A 440 -8.46 -20.14 -9.42
C ALA A 440 -8.58 -19.93 -10.94
N SER A 441 -9.43 -20.74 -11.57
CA SER A 441 -9.72 -20.70 -13.00
C SER A 441 -11.20 -20.88 -13.28
N ARG A 442 -11.74 -20.10 -14.22
CA ARG A 442 -13.07 -20.29 -14.82
C ARG A 442 -12.94 -20.81 -16.26
N PRO A 443 -13.99 -21.36 -16.86
CA PRO A 443 -14.04 -21.55 -18.31
C PRO A 443 -13.72 -20.24 -19.03
N ASP A 444 -12.95 -20.31 -20.12
CA ASP A 444 -12.58 -19.14 -20.90
C ASP A 444 -13.82 -18.62 -21.68
N PRO A 445 -14.20 -17.34 -21.55
CA PRO A 445 -15.41 -16.80 -22.20
C PRO A 445 -15.39 -16.91 -23.73
N GLU A 446 -14.22 -16.91 -24.36
CA GLU A 446 -14.07 -16.99 -25.82
C GLU A 446 -13.95 -18.45 -26.31
N ASP A 447 -13.54 -19.38 -25.44
CA ASP A 447 -13.45 -20.82 -25.71
C ASP A 447 -13.77 -21.62 -24.43
N PRO A 448 -15.04 -21.98 -24.17
CA PRO A 448 -15.41 -22.73 -22.97
C PRO A 448 -14.81 -24.14 -22.84
N THR A 449 -14.03 -24.61 -23.83
CA THR A 449 -13.21 -25.85 -23.71
C THR A 449 -11.82 -25.59 -23.12
N ASN A 450 -11.48 -24.32 -22.89
CA ASN A 450 -10.25 -23.80 -22.34
C ASN A 450 -10.48 -23.19 -20.93
N LEU A 451 -9.39 -22.94 -20.20
CA LEU A 451 -9.41 -22.27 -18.90
C LEU A 451 -8.83 -20.85 -18.99
N SER A 452 -9.46 -19.94 -18.24
CA SER A 452 -9.02 -18.56 -18.00
C SER A 452 -8.81 -18.38 -16.50
N PHE A 453 -7.56 -18.10 -16.10
CA PHE A 453 -7.19 -17.92 -14.69
C PHE A 453 -7.52 -16.50 -14.22
N TRP A 454 -7.91 -16.36 -12.95
CA TRP A 454 -8.10 -15.06 -12.35
C TRP A 454 -6.77 -14.30 -12.27
N PRO A 455 -6.73 -12.99 -12.56
CA PRO A 455 -5.53 -12.20 -12.38
C PRO A 455 -5.26 -11.95 -10.89
N TYR A 456 -4.04 -11.57 -10.59
CA TYR A 456 -3.63 -11.06 -9.28
C TYR A 456 -2.57 -9.96 -9.44
N VAL A 457 -2.26 -9.28 -8.35
CA VAL A 457 -1.13 -8.36 -8.23
C VAL A 457 -0.05 -9.04 -7.40
N VAL A 458 1.22 -8.71 -7.67
CA VAL A 458 2.38 -9.15 -6.88
C VAL A 458 3.00 -7.97 -6.14
N PRO A 459 3.67 -8.18 -4.98
CA PRO A 459 4.20 -7.08 -4.18
C PRO A 459 5.25 -6.21 -4.90
N GLY A 460 5.97 -6.76 -5.88
CA GLY A 460 7.05 -6.09 -6.64
C GLY A 460 7.46 -6.94 -7.84
N GLY A 461 8.03 -6.35 -8.90
CA GLY A 461 8.28 -7.07 -10.16
C GLY A 461 9.31 -8.21 -10.08
N ARG A 462 10.11 -8.29 -9.00
CA ARG A 462 10.97 -9.46 -8.69
C ARG A 462 10.17 -10.73 -8.37
N PHE A 463 8.91 -10.58 -7.98
CA PHE A 463 8.02 -11.67 -7.58
C PHE A 463 7.13 -12.09 -8.76
N ASN A 464 6.72 -13.36 -8.75
CA ASN A 464 5.72 -13.92 -9.67
C ASN A 464 4.56 -14.61 -8.94
N GLU A 465 4.59 -14.60 -7.61
CA GLU A 465 3.66 -15.29 -6.73
C GLU A 465 2.60 -14.34 -6.17
N LEU A 466 1.37 -14.84 -5.98
CA LEU A 466 0.38 -14.23 -5.11
C LEU A 466 0.87 -14.31 -3.66
N TYR A 467 0.75 -13.23 -2.88
CA TYR A 467 1.10 -13.18 -1.44
C TYR A 467 -0.15 -12.84 -0.60
N GLY A 468 -0.29 -13.48 0.56
CA GLY A 468 -1.49 -13.42 1.41
C GLY A 468 -1.91 -12.00 1.85
N TRP A 469 -1.20 -11.40 2.79
CA TRP A 469 -1.63 -10.12 3.40
C TRP A 469 -1.39 -8.90 2.51
N ASP A 470 -0.41 -8.96 1.61
CA ASP A 470 -0.12 -7.92 0.61
C ASP A 470 -1.34 -7.64 -0.28
N SER A 471 -2.00 -8.69 -0.78
CA SER A 471 -3.16 -8.57 -1.67
C SER A 471 -4.37 -7.86 -1.05
N TYR A 472 -4.52 -7.87 0.28
CA TYR A 472 -5.53 -7.06 0.96
C TYR A 472 -5.17 -5.56 0.90
N MET A 473 -3.91 -5.22 1.19
CA MET A 473 -3.42 -3.84 1.08
C MET A 473 -3.54 -3.33 -0.35
N GLU A 474 -3.14 -4.15 -1.32
CA GLU A 474 -3.27 -3.87 -2.76
C GLU A 474 -4.73 -3.68 -3.17
N THR A 475 -5.65 -4.51 -2.67
CA THR A 475 -7.10 -4.35 -2.86
C THR A 475 -7.58 -2.98 -2.36
N LEU A 476 -7.17 -2.54 -1.17
CA LEU A 476 -7.52 -1.20 -0.67
C LEU A 476 -7.06 -0.09 -1.62
N GLY A 477 -5.89 -0.25 -2.26
CA GLY A 477 -5.37 0.68 -3.26
C GLY A 477 -6.13 0.64 -4.59
N LEU A 478 -6.36 -0.56 -5.12
CA LEU A 478 -7.05 -0.82 -6.38
C LEU A 478 -8.47 -0.26 -6.39
N LEU A 479 -9.22 -0.43 -5.31
CA LEU A 479 -10.62 0.02 -5.23
C LEU A 479 -10.78 1.56 -5.19
N THR A 480 -9.70 2.33 -4.97
CA THR A 480 -9.77 3.81 -4.82
C THR A 480 -10.08 4.61 -6.09
N ASP A 481 -9.86 4.03 -7.27
CA ASP A 481 -10.08 4.68 -8.58
C ASP A 481 -10.96 3.84 -9.53
N VAL A 482 -11.60 2.79 -8.99
CA VAL A 482 -12.67 2.02 -9.63
C VAL A 482 -13.92 2.89 -9.83
N THR A 483 -14.49 2.84 -11.03
CA THR A 483 -15.73 3.53 -11.42
C THR A 483 -16.52 2.68 -12.43
N PRO A 484 -17.79 2.98 -12.75
CA PRO A 484 -18.53 2.25 -13.79
C PRO A 484 -17.83 2.23 -15.17
N GLY A 485 -17.06 3.27 -15.49
CA GLY A 485 -16.24 3.35 -16.72
C GLY A 485 -14.82 2.77 -16.60
N ARG A 486 -14.45 2.25 -15.42
CA ARG A 486 -13.11 1.76 -15.09
C ARG A 486 -13.17 0.63 -14.07
N ARG A 487 -13.29 -0.60 -14.57
CA ARG A 487 -13.60 -1.81 -13.78
C ARG A 487 -12.44 -2.81 -13.69
N GLU A 488 -11.34 -2.59 -14.40
CA GLU A 488 -10.20 -3.52 -14.46
C GLU A 488 -9.53 -3.74 -13.09
N HIS A 489 -9.47 -2.70 -12.25
CA HIS A 489 -8.94 -2.82 -10.88
C HIS A 489 -9.88 -3.60 -9.94
N LEU A 490 -11.19 -3.64 -10.23
CA LEU A 490 -12.13 -4.50 -9.49
C LEU A 490 -11.97 -5.98 -9.90
N GLU A 491 -11.67 -6.26 -11.17
CA GLU A 491 -11.32 -7.63 -11.60
C GLU A 491 -10.01 -8.10 -10.94
N LEU A 492 -9.01 -7.21 -10.77
CA LEU A 492 -7.78 -7.52 -10.01
C LEU A 492 -8.07 -7.82 -8.53
N ALA A 493 -8.79 -6.94 -7.84
CA ALA A 493 -9.13 -7.12 -6.43
C ALA A 493 -9.95 -8.41 -6.19
N ARG A 494 -10.99 -8.64 -7.00
CA ARG A 494 -11.79 -9.87 -6.95
C ARG A 494 -10.95 -11.11 -7.31
N GLY A 495 -10.09 -11.03 -8.32
CA GLY A 495 -9.24 -12.15 -8.73
C GLY A 495 -8.33 -12.66 -7.61
N MET A 496 -7.79 -11.77 -6.78
CA MET A 496 -7.00 -12.16 -5.60
C MET A 496 -7.86 -12.86 -4.53
N ALA A 497 -9.08 -12.36 -4.26
CA ALA A 497 -9.99 -13.02 -3.32
C ALA A 497 -10.53 -14.37 -3.84
N GLU A 498 -10.84 -14.49 -5.14
CA GLU A 498 -11.21 -15.75 -5.80
C GLU A 498 -10.04 -16.77 -5.75
N ASN A 499 -8.80 -16.30 -5.85
CA ASN A 499 -7.61 -17.13 -5.64
C ASN A 499 -7.47 -17.58 -4.18
N PHE A 500 -7.76 -16.74 -3.18
CA PHE A 500 -7.72 -17.13 -1.77
C PHE A 500 -8.80 -18.15 -1.38
N ILE A 501 -10.01 -18.05 -1.95
CA ILE A 501 -11.04 -19.10 -1.83
C ILE A 501 -10.47 -20.43 -2.34
N TYR A 502 -9.85 -20.43 -3.52
CA TYR A 502 -9.21 -21.63 -4.09
C TYR A 502 -8.04 -22.15 -3.24
N GLU A 503 -7.21 -21.28 -2.64
CA GLU A 503 -6.11 -21.72 -1.76
C GLU A 503 -6.65 -22.39 -0.47
N ILE A 504 -7.77 -21.90 0.07
CA ILE A 504 -8.44 -22.56 1.20
C ILE A 504 -9.04 -23.91 0.74
N ASP A 505 -9.79 -23.94 -0.36
CA ASP A 505 -10.45 -25.15 -0.89
C ASP A 505 -9.46 -26.28 -1.28
N HIS A 506 -8.24 -25.93 -1.71
CA HIS A 506 -7.27 -26.90 -2.25
C HIS A 506 -5.99 -27.08 -1.44
N TYR A 507 -5.58 -26.07 -0.66
CA TYR A 507 -4.38 -26.10 0.19
C TYR A 507 -4.69 -25.91 1.68
N GLY A 508 -5.97 -25.70 2.05
CA GLY A 508 -6.44 -25.66 3.42
C GLY A 508 -6.00 -24.43 4.23
N LYS A 509 -5.65 -23.33 3.56
CA LYS A 509 -5.36 -21.98 4.12
C LYS A 509 -4.99 -21.01 2.98
N ILE A 510 -5.14 -19.70 3.20
CA ILE A 510 -4.37 -18.71 2.43
C ILE A 510 -2.88 -18.94 2.68
N LEU A 511 -2.09 -19.02 1.62
CA LEU A 511 -0.65 -19.29 1.72
C LEU A 511 0.16 -18.01 1.98
N ASN A 512 1.39 -18.18 2.49
CA ASN A 512 2.38 -17.10 2.52
C ASN A 512 2.61 -16.56 1.09
N ALA A 513 2.84 -17.48 0.15
CA ALA A 513 2.68 -17.26 -1.28
C ALA A 513 2.44 -18.58 -2.04
N ASN A 514 2.01 -18.55 -3.30
CA ASN A 514 1.59 -19.76 -4.05
C ASN A 514 2.74 -20.64 -4.59
N ARG A 515 3.70 -21.05 -3.75
CA ARG A 515 4.79 -22.02 -4.07
C ARG A 515 4.76 -23.23 -3.14
N SER A 516 5.28 -24.37 -3.62
CA SER A 516 5.22 -25.65 -2.89
C SER A 516 5.83 -25.62 -1.49
N TYR A 517 6.94 -24.89 -1.26
CA TYR A 517 7.58 -24.73 0.04
C TYR A 517 6.81 -23.81 1.01
N TYR A 518 5.75 -23.14 0.57
CA TYR A 518 4.85 -22.36 1.43
C TYR A 518 3.58 -23.11 1.86
N LEU A 519 3.29 -24.31 1.35
CA LEU A 519 2.07 -25.09 1.67
C LEU A 519 1.77 -25.28 3.18
N GLY A 520 2.79 -25.20 4.04
CA GLY A 520 2.68 -25.31 5.51
C GLY A 520 2.58 -23.97 6.27
N ARG A 521 2.73 -22.83 5.57
CA ARG A 521 2.81 -21.46 6.12
C ARG A 521 1.73 -20.56 5.50
N SER A 522 1.02 -19.84 6.34
CA SER A 522 0.04 -18.83 5.96
C SER A 522 0.65 -17.41 6.04
N GLN A 523 -0.21 -16.40 6.13
CA GLN A 523 0.11 -14.99 6.42
C GLN A 523 -1.04 -14.37 7.24
N PRO A 524 -0.93 -13.14 7.76
CA PRO A 524 -1.99 -12.50 8.55
C PRO A 524 -3.36 -12.46 7.80
N PRO A 525 -4.46 -12.97 8.40
CA PRO A 525 -5.72 -13.22 7.69
C PRO A 525 -6.61 -11.98 7.50
N PHE A 526 -7.06 -11.72 6.27
CA PHE A 526 -7.88 -10.54 5.90
C PHE A 526 -9.10 -10.83 5.02
N LEU A 527 -9.44 -12.09 4.73
CA LEU A 527 -10.41 -12.45 3.67
C LEU A 527 -11.82 -11.86 3.87
N THR A 528 -12.29 -11.71 5.12
CA THR A 528 -13.63 -11.19 5.42
C THR A 528 -13.77 -9.70 5.06
N ASP A 529 -12.83 -8.87 5.51
CA ASP A 529 -12.81 -7.43 5.21
C ASP A 529 -12.45 -7.16 3.74
N MET A 530 -11.61 -8.02 3.13
CA MET A 530 -11.30 -7.99 1.70
C MET A 530 -12.54 -8.23 0.84
N SER A 531 -13.26 -9.33 1.09
CA SER A 531 -14.45 -9.72 0.33
C SER A 531 -15.62 -8.77 0.54
N LEU A 532 -15.85 -8.26 1.76
CA LEU A 532 -16.83 -7.21 2.03
C LEU A 532 -16.57 -5.93 1.22
N ARG A 533 -15.30 -5.48 1.12
CA ARG A 533 -14.96 -4.28 0.34
C ARG A 533 -15.13 -4.48 -1.16
N ILE A 534 -14.78 -5.66 -1.67
CA ILE A 534 -14.98 -6.04 -3.08
C ILE A 534 -16.48 -6.11 -3.39
N PHE A 535 -17.29 -6.72 -2.51
CA PHE A 535 -18.73 -6.79 -2.61
C PHE A 535 -19.37 -5.40 -2.62
N ASN A 536 -19.11 -4.57 -1.61
CA ASN A 536 -19.59 -3.19 -1.51
C ASN A 536 -19.21 -2.37 -2.76
N LYS A 537 -17.96 -2.48 -3.24
CA LYS A 537 -17.52 -1.71 -4.42
C LYS A 537 -18.11 -2.24 -5.74
N THR A 538 -18.45 -3.53 -5.82
CA THR A 538 -19.14 -4.10 -6.98
C THR A 538 -20.55 -3.52 -7.07
N ILE A 539 -21.34 -3.61 -6.00
CA ILE A 539 -22.73 -3.16 -5.97
C ILE A 539 -22.88 -1.63 -5.93
N GLU A 540 -21.83 -0.87 -5.54
CA GLU A 540 -21.77 0.59 -5.69
C GLU A 540 -21.75 1.01 -7.19
N ILE A 541 -21.02 0.28 -8.04
CA ILE A 541 -20.77 0.68 -9.45
C ILE A 541 -21.59 -0.10 -10.47
N ALA A 542 -22.04 -1.30 -10.12
CA ALA A 542 -22.81 -2.22 -10.96
C ALA A 542 -23.85 -2.98 -10.10
N PRO A 543 -24.92 -2.32 -9.63
CA PRO A 543 -25.95 -2.96 -8.81
C PRO A 543 -26.61 -4.19 -9.48
N GLU A 544 -26.59 -4.25 -10.81
CA GLU A 544 -27.08 -5.38 -11.61
C GLU A 544 -26.31 -6.68 -11.39
N GLU A 545 -25.08 -6.63 -10.86
CA GLU A 545 -24.24 -7.80 -10.57
C GLU A 545 -24.48 -8.38 -9.16
N LEU A 546 -25.43 -7.83 -8.39
CA LEU A 546 -25.78 -8.30 -7.03
C LEU A 546 -25.91 -9.84 -6.90
N PRO A 547 -26.50 -10.61 -7.83
CA PRO A 547 -26.58 -12.07 -7.71
C PRO A 547 -25.21 -12.78 -7.70
N ASP A 548 -24.27 -12.33 -8.54
CA ASP A 548 -22.92 -12.86 -8.65
C ASP A 548 -22.00 -12.32 -7.54
N ALA A 549 -22.20 -11.06 -7.14
CA ALA A 549 -21.54 -10.48 -5.97
C ALA A 549 -21.92 -11.23 -4.67
N SER A 550 -23.20 -11.59 -4.50
CA SER A 550 -23.68 -12.36 -3.35
C SER A 550 -23.20 -13.81 -3.34
N ASP A 551 -23.08 -14.47 -4.51
CA ASP A 551 -22.42 -15.77 -4.62
C ASP A 551 -20.94 -15.69 -4.23
N PHE A 552 -20.20 -14.70 -4.74
CA PHE A 552 -18.82 -14.44 -4.35
C PHE A 552 -18.69 -14.22 -2.83
N LEU A 553 -19.54 -13.37 -2.24
CA LEU A 553 -19.53 -13.13 -0.78
C LEU A 553 -19.84 -14.40 0.00
N LYS A 554 -20.77 -15.25 -0.48
CA LYS A 554 -21.10 -16.54 0.15
C LYS A 554 -19.90 -17.47 0.14
N ARG A 555 -19.25 -17.66 -1.01
CA ARG A 555 -18.06 -18.51 -1.15
C ARG A 555 -16.88 -18.00 -0.32
N ALA A 556 -16.65 -16.68 -0.30
CA ALA A 556 -15.65 -16.05 0.56
C ALA A 556 -15.94 -16.29 2.06
N THR A 557 -17.21 -16.25 2.47
CA THR A 557 -17.62 -16.50 3.86
C THR A 557 -17.45 -17.97 4.25
N ILE A 558 -17.83 -18.91 3.38
CA ILE A 558 -17.59 -20.36 3.59
C ILE A 558 -16.09 -20.64 3.75
N ALA A 559 -15.25 -20.08 2.86
CA ALA A 559 -13.81 -20.21 2.93
C ALA A 559 -13.23 -19.58 4.22
N ALA A 560 -13.67 -18.38 4.61
CA ALA A 560 -13.23 -17.72 5.84
C ALA A 560 -13.62 -18.50 7.12
N ILE A 561 -14.80 -19.11 7.16
CA ILE A 561 -15.23 -20.02 8.25
C ILE A 561 -14.32 -21.25 8.28
N THR A 562 -14.08 -21.88 7.13
CA THR A 562 -13.21 -23.07 7.01
C THR A 562 -11.78 -22.78 7.45
N GLU A 563 -11.23 -21.63 7.06
CA GLU A 563 -9.90 -21.16 7.47
C GLU A 563 -9.85 -20.86 8.98
N TYR A 564 -10.85 -20.14 9.53
CA TYR A 564 -10.93 -19.86 10.96
C TYR A 564 -10.91 -21.15 11.79
N GLU A 565 -11.78 -22.12 11.48
CA GLU A 565 -11.93 -23.35 12.25
C GLU A 565 -10.74 -24.31 12.07
N SER A 566 -10.22 -24.46 10.85
CA SER A 566 -9.21 -25.49 10.53
C SER A 566 -7.76 -25.00 10.62
N VAL A 567 -7.49 -23.69 10.57
CA VAL A 567 -6.13 -23.11 10.52
C VAL A 567 -5.78 -22.32 11.78
N TRP A 568 -6.68 -21.44 12.23
CA TRP A 568 -6.36 -20.42 13.24
C TRP A 568 -6.84 -20.77 14.64
N CYS A 569 -8.05 -21.32 14.76
CA CYS A 569 -8.60 -21.84 16.02
C CYS A 569 -8.40 -23.36 16.18
N SER A 570 -7.53 -23.95 15.36
CA SER A 570 -7.07 -25.33 15.47
C SER A 570 -5.67 -25.44 16.10
N LYS A 571 -5.34 -26.62 16.61
CA LYS A 571 -3.96 -26.95 17.02
C LYS A 571 -3.07 -27.16 15.79
N PRO A 572 -1.82 -26.65 15.80
CA PRO A 572 -1.08 -26.15 16.97
C PRO A 572 -1.15 -24.63 17.19
N ARG A 573 -1.94 -23.86 16.42
CA ARG A 573 -2.00 -22.39 16.58
C ARG A 573 -2.79 -21.95 17.82
N TYR A 574 -3.87 -22.65 18.15
CA TYR A 574 -4.76 -22.31 19.25
C TYR A 574 -4.26 -22.83 20.62
N ASP A 575 -4.10 -21.94 21.59
CA ASP A 575 -3.80 -22.27 22.99
C ASP A 575 -5.12 -22.33 23.80
N GLU A 576 -5.50 -23.54 24.22
CA GLU A 576 -6.78 -23.82 24.89
C GLU A 576 -6.96 -23.15 26.26
N ARG A 577 -5.88 -22.61 26.86
CA ARG A 577 -5.84 -22.01 28.19
C ARG A 577 -6.06 -20.49 28.15
N THR A 578 -5.53 -19.83 27.12
CA THR A 578 -5.77 -18.41 26.84
C THR A 578 -6.99 -18.19 25.94
N GLY A 579 -7.38 -19.18 25.13
CA GLY A 579 -8.41 -19.02 24.11
C GLY A 579 -7.97 -18.10 22.97
N LEU A 580 -6.66 -17.95 22.79
CA LEU A 580 -6.03 -17.10 21.76
C LEU A 580 -5.17 -17.95 20.82
N SER A 581 -4.85 -17.37 19.67
CA SER A 581 -4.07 -18.04 18.62
C SER A 581 -2.67 -17.44 18.49
N CYS A 582 -1.69 -18.29 18.15
CA CYS A 582 -0.29 -17.96 17.88
C CYS A 582 0.05 -18.29 16.41
N TYR A 583 1.05 -17.62 15.84
CA TYR A 583 1.62 -18.02 14.54
C TYR A 583 2.45 -19.30 14.69
N HIS A 584 1.83 -20.47 14.56
CA HIS A 584 2.47 -21.77 14.76
C HIS A 584 2.35 -22.66 13.50
N PRO A 585 3.08 -22.35 12.41
CA PRO A 585 2.98 -23.05 11.12
C PRO A 585 3.41 -24.52 11.18
N ALA A 586 2.95 -25.28 10.18
CA ALA A 586 3.41 -26.63 9.94
C ALA A 586 4.70 -26.64 9.09
N GLY A 587 5.71 -27.37 9.53
CA GLY A 587 6.97 -27.54 8.78
C GLY A 587 8.00 -28.30 9.59
N VAL A 588 8.95 -28.94 8.91
CA VAL A 588 10.01 -29.76 9.53
C VAL A 588 11.33 -29.53 8.78
N GLY A 589 12.43 -29.42 9.52
CA GLY A 589 13.77 -29.17 8.95
C GLY A 589 14.02 -27.71 8.58
N VAL A 590 15.07 -27.49 7.80
CA VAL A 590 15.53 -26.16 7.34
C VAL A 590 14.61 -25.62 6.22
N PRO A 591 14.14 -24.36 6.28
CA PRO A 591 13.41 -23.70 5.19
C PRO A 591 14.25 -23.63 3.90
N PRO A 592 13.80 -24.24 2.78
CA PRO A 592 14.61 -24.38 1.57
C PRO A 592 14.73 -23.10 0.74
N GLU A 593 13.82 -22.13 0.89
CA GLU A 593 13.73 -20.94 0.03
C GLU A 593 14.65 -19.78 0.43
N THR A 594 15.47 -19.97 1.47
CA THR A 594 16.39 -18.96 2.01
C THR A 594 17.70 -18.92 1.22
N GLU A 595 18.44 -17.80 1.31
CA GLU A 595 19.80 -17.74 0.79
C GLU A 595 20.68 -18.82 1.44
N ALA A 596 21.61 -19.42 0.69
CA ALA A 596 22.40 -20.53 1.20
C ALA A 596 23.09 -20.21 2.55
N THR A 597 23.70 -19.03 2.67
CA THR A 597 24.43 -18.64 3.89
C THR A 597 23.52 -18.13 5.03
N HIS A 598 22.20 -18.06 4.85
CA HIS A 598 21.25 -17.40 5.77
C HIS A 598 21.26 -18.00 7.19
N PHE A 599 21.39 -19.33 7.30
CA PHE A 599 21.38 -20.04 8.59
C PHE A 599 22.77 -20.43 9.10
N ASP A 600 23.85 -20.14 8.37
CA ASP A 600 25.18 -20.68 8.66
C ASP A 600 25.68 -20.31 10.07
N ALA A 601 25.42 -19.07 10.52
CA ALA A 601 25.77 -18.61 11.87
C ALA A 601 25.04 -19.35 13.00
N VAL A 602 23.87 -19.94 12.73
CA VAL A 602 23.10 -20.75 13.68
C VAL A 602 23.53 -22.22 13.60
N LEU A 603 23.84 -22.70 12.40
CA LEU A 603 24.25 -24.08 12.14
C LEU A 603 25.69 -24.38 12.60
N GLU A 604 26.59 -23.39 12.59
CA GLU A 604 28.04 -23.55 12.85
C GLU A 604 28.36 -24.41 14.10
N SER A 605 27.68 -24.16 15.22
CA SER A 605 27.86 -24.94 16.45
C SER A 605 27.50 -26.42 16.28
N TYR A 606 26.45 -26.72 15.51
CA TYR A 606 26.02 -28.07 15.18
C TYR A 606 26.95 -28.73 14.14
N LEU A 607 27.47 -27.96 13.16
CA LEU A 607 28.47 -28.46 12.20
C LEU A 607 29.74 -28.92 12.94
N GLN A 608 30.22 -28.11 13.90
CA GLN A 608 31.32 -28.48 14.79
C GLN A 608 30.98 -29.68 15.69
N LYS A 609 29.78 -29.72 16.30
CA LYS A 609 29.30 -30.80 17.17
C LYS A 609 29.30 -32.18 16.49
N TYR A 610 28.97 -32.25 15.20
CA TYR A 610 28.92 -33.51 14.43
C TYR A 610 30.12 -33.76 13.52
N GLY A 611 31.00 -32.78 13.30
CA GLY A 611 32.12 -32.90 12.36
C GLY A 611 31.68 -33.10 10.91
N LEU A 612 30.59 -32.45 10.50
CA LEU A 612 29.98 -32.58 9.17
C LEU A 612 30.07 -31.28 8.37
N SER A 613 30.24 -31.40 7.06
CA SER A 613 29.99 -30.28 6.13
C SER A 613 28.52 -29.87 6.17
N ARG A 614 28.26 -28.56 6.05
CA ARG A 614 26.94 -27.91 6.01
C ARG A 614 25.85 -28.76 5.34
N ASP A 615 26.03 -29.13 4.08
CA ASP A 615 24.99 -29.81 3.30
C ASP A 615 24.69 -31.23 3.83
N ALA A 616 25.73 -31.95 4.27
CA ALA A 616 25.62 -33.29 4.86
C ALA A 616 25.04 -33.28 6.28
N PHE A 617 25.14 -32.16 7.01
CA PHE A 617 24.38 -31.94 8.23
C PHE A 617 22.91 -31.66 7.92
N ILE A 618 22.63 -30.68 7.04
CA ILE A 618 21.27 -30.28 6.64
C ILE A 618 20.47 -31.48 6.10
N GLU A 619 21.09 -32.34 5.28
CA GLU A 619 20.45 -33.55 4.77
C GLU A 619 20.08 -34.53 5.89
N LYS A 620 21.02 -34.87 6.79
CA LYS A 620 20.76 -35.79 7.91
C LYS A 620 19.79 -35.23 8.96
N TYR A 621 19.79 -33.92 9.16
CA TYR A 621 18.85 -33.23 10.05
C TYR A 621 17.45 -33.22 9.42
N ASN A 622 17.33 -32.81 8.16
CA ASN A 622 16.06 -32.87 7.44
C ASN A 622 15.50 -34.29 7.38
N ASP A 623 16.33 -35.32 7.19
CA ASP A 623 15.89 -36.73 7.22
C ASP A 623 15.55 -37.26 8.61
N GLY A 624 15.81 -36.51 9.69
CA GLY A 624 15.52 -36.90 11.07
C GLY A 624 16.48 -37.97 11.63
N ILE A 625 17.64 -38.14 10.98
CA ILE A 625 18.76 -38.98 11.44
C ILE A 625 19.49 -38.25 12.58
N ILE A 626 19.72 -36.95 12.40
CA ILE A 626 20.09 -36.02 13.48
C ILE A 626 18.79 -35.43 14.05
N LYS A 627 18.76 -35.25 15.38
CA LYS A 627 17.63 -34.67 16.12
C LYS A 627 18.18 -33.73 17.17
N GLU A 628 17.76 -32.47 17.12
CA GLU A 628 18.26 -31.39 17.96
C GLU A 628 17.06 -30.50 18.34
N PRO A 629 16.41 -30.74 19.50
CA PRO A 629 15.16 -30.06 19.85
C PRO A 629 15.27 -28.53 19.86
N GLU A 630 16.41 -27.99 20.30
CA GLU A 630 16.72 -26.55 20.27
C GLU A 630 16.74 -25.98 18.84
N LEU A 631 17.16 -26.77 17.86
CA LEU A 631 17.19 -26.40 16.44
C LEU A 631 15.80 -26.58 15.78
N ASP A 632 15.05 -27.60 16.19
CA ASP A 632 13.65 -27.79 15.82
C ASP A 632 12.78 -26.60 16.27
N GLU A 633 13.02 -26.12 17.50
CA GLU A 633 12.40 -24.94 18.13
C GLU A 633 12.83 -23.64 17.44
N TYR A 634 14.12 -23.46 17.15
CA TYR A 634 14.61 -22.33 16.35
C TYR A 634 13.92 -22.25 14.97
N PHE A 635 13.86 -23.35 14.22
CA PHE A 635 13.22 -23.34 12.90
C PHE A 635 11.69 -23.25 12.98
N LEU A 636 11.06 -23.68 14.08
CA LEU A 636 9.65 -23.39 14.35
C LEU A 636 9.44 -21.88 14.51
N HIS A 637 10.31 -21.20 15.27
CA HIS A 637 10.23 -19.74 15.44
C HIS A 637 10.56 -18.96 14.16
N ASP A 638 11.54 -19.37 13.33
CA ASP A 638 11.76 -18.78 11.99
C ASP A 638 10.50 -18.87 11.11
N ARG A 639 9.89 -20.06 11.02
CA ARG A 639 8.67 -20.24 10.21
C ARG A 639 7.51 -19.37 10.74
N ALA A 640 7.37 -19.27 12.06
CA ALA A 640 6.37 -18.41 12.72
C ALA A 640 6.58 -16.92 12.43
N VAL A 641 7.84 -16.45 12.49
CA VAL A 641 8.22 -15.07 12.11
C VAL A 641 7.78 -14.77 10.67
N ARG A 642 7.99 -15.71 9.73
CA ARG A 642 7.53 -15.57 8.33
C ARG A 642 6.01 -15.65 8.16
N GLU A 643 5.32 -16.47 8.96
CA GLU A 643 3.85 -16.54 8.97
C GLU A 643 3.19 -15.26 9.55
N SER A 644 3.90 -14.53 10.41
CA SER A 644 3.44 -13.23 10.94
C SER A 644 3.53 -12.06 9.94
N GLY A 645 4.20 -12.26 8.79
CA GLY A 645 4.55 -11.20 7.83
C GLY A 645 5.64 -10.22 8.30
N HIS A 646 6.08 -10.31 9.57
CA HIS A 646 7.07 -9.40 10.16
C HIS A 646 8.49 -10.01 10.17
N ASP A 647 8.91 -10.70 9.10
CA ASP A 647 10.26 -11.25 8.96
C ASP A 647 11.31 -10.18 8.57
N THR A 648 12.19 -9.71 9.47
CA THR A 648 12.33 -10.03 10.91
C THR A 648 12.20 -8.81 11.84
N SER A 649 11.93 -9.07 13.13
CA SER A 649 11.83 -8.09 14.23
C SER A 649 12.21 -8.72 15.57
N TYR A 650 12.89 -7.96 16.44
CA TYR A 650 13.21 -8.39 17.82
C TYR A 650 11.98 -8.58 18.73
N ARG A 651 10.78 -8.18 18.27
CA ARG A 651 9.51 -8.59 18.87
C ARG A 651 9.30 -10.10 18.83
N LEU A 652 9.75 -10.77 17.77
CA LEU A 652 9.34 -12.13 17.42
C LEU A 652 10.50 -13.15 17.34
N GLU A 653 11.72 -12.69 17.01
CA GLU A 653 12.91 -13.54 16.91
C GLU A 653 13.08 -14.48 18.12
N GLY A 654 13.20 -15.78 17.85
CA GLY A 654 13.46 -16.81 18.87
C GLY A 654 12.32 -17.12 19.83
N LYS A 655 11.08 -16.67 19.56
CA LYS A 655 9.90 -16.92 20.44
C LYS A 655 8.53 -16.88 19.75
N CYS A 656 8.44 -16.41 18.50
CA CYS A 656 7.18 -16.10 17.80
C CYS A 656 6.08 -17.18 17.87
N ALA A 657 6.44 -18.46 17.82
CA ALA A 657 5.45 -19.54 17.82
C ALA A 657 4.72 -19.75 19.15
N TYR A 658 5.22 -19.15 20.23
CA TYR A 658 4.60 -19.15 21.55
C TYR A 658 3.97 -17.79 21.92
N LEU A 659 3.98 -16.82 21.00
CA LEU A 659 3.32 -15.54 21.22
C LEU A 659 1.87 -15.60 20.71
N ALA A 660 0.92 -15.48 21.63
CA ALA A 660 -0.42 -15.03 21.33
C ALA A 660 -0.33 -13.53 21.05
N THR A 661 -0.21 -13.16 19.79
CA THR A 661 0.12 -11.80 19.36
C THR A 661 -1.12 -10.91 19.22
N VAL A 662 -0.95 -9.60 19.43
CA VAL A 662 -2.03 -8.61 19.28
C VAL A 662 -2.54 -8.52 17.84
N ASP A 663 -1.65 -8.66 16.86
CA ASP A 663 -1.98 -8.62 15.43
C ASP A 663 -2.98 -9.73 15.05
N LEU A 664 -2.58 -11.00 15.17
CA LEU A 664 -3.40 -12.16 14.81
C LEU A 664 -4.74 -12.15 15.56
N ASN A 665 -4.74 -11.90 16.87
CA ASN A 665 -5.98 -11.96 17.66
C ASN A 665 -6.91 -10.77 17.41
N SER A 666 -6.40 -9.64 16.90
CA SER A 666 -7.25 -8.57 16.34
C SER A 666 -7.89 -8.99 15.02
N LEU A 667 -7.14 -9.64 14.13
CA LEU A 667 -7.67 -10.10 12.84
C LEU A 667 -8.70 -11.24 12.99
N LEU A 668 -8.51 -12.14 13.96
CA LEU A 668 -9.49 -13.18 14.25
C LEU A 668 -10.78 -12.61 14.86
N TYR A 669 -10.70 -11.56 15.70
CA TYR A 669 -11.89 -10.81 16.12
C TYR A 669 -12.59 -10.16 14.92
N LYS A 670 -11.82 -9.58 13.98
CA LYS A 670 -12.39 -9.00 12.75
C LYS A 670 -13.10 -10.06 11.89
N TYR A 671 -12.55 -11.27 11.75
CA TYR A 671 -13.23 -12.41 11.12
C TYR A 671 -14.54 -12.73 11.84
N GLU A 672 -14.53 -12.89 13.17
CA GLU A 672 -15.73 -13.21 13.96
C GLU A 672 -16.83 -12.14 13.80
N LYS A 673 -16.47 -10.86 13.87
CA LYS A 673 -17.40 -9.73 13.69
C LYS A 673 -17.91 -9.61 12.26
N ASP A 674 -17.07 -9.82 11.26
CA ASP A 674 -17.47 -9.74 9.85
C ASP A 674 -18.37 -10.91 9.47
N ILE A 675 -18.06 -12.15 9.87
CA ILE A 675 -18.92 -13.31 9.61
C ILE A 675 -20.28 -13.13 10.28
N ALA A 676 -20.32 -12.66 11.54
CA ALA A 676 -21.58 -12.31 12.21
C ALA A 676 -22.39 -11.25 11.44
N PHE A 677 -21.74 -10.20 10.94
CA PHE A 677 -22.39 -9.19 10.10
C PHE A 677 -22.90 -9.78 8.78
N ILE A 678 -22.10 -10.61 8.11
CA ILE A 678 -22.45 -11.16 6.80
C ILE A 678 -23.68 -12.08 6.89
N LEU A 679 -23.69 -13.03 7.84
CA LEU A 679 -24.81 -13.96 8.03
C LEU A 679 -26.12 -13.21 8.27
N SER A 680 -26.13 -12.29 9.23
CA SER A 680 -27.31 -11.53 9.65
C SER A 680 -27.82 -10.49 8.64
N ASN A 681 -27.03 -10.12 7.61
CA ASN A 681 -27.41 -9.09 6.63
C ASN A 681 -27.57 -9.61 5.19
N PHE A 682 -27.03 -10.79 4.85
CA PHE A 682 -27.07 -11.31 3.46
C PHE A 682 -27.53 -12.77 3.33
N PHE A 683 -27.52 -13.57 4.40
CA PHE A 683 -27.81 -15.02 4.35
C PHE A 683 -28.83 -15.46 5.41
N ASP A 684 -29.86 -14.65 5.66
CA ASP A 684 -31.00 -14.97 6.55
C ASP A 684 -30.61 -15.46 7.96
N ASP A 685 -29.44 -15.06 8.44
CA ASP A 685 -28.76 -15.50 9.68
C ASP A 685 -28.39 -17.00 9.76
N GLU A 686 -28.40 -17.75 8.64
CA GLU A 686 -28.08 -19.19 8.61
C GLU A 686 -27.18 -19.59 7.43
N LEU A 687 -26.04 -20.23 7.72
CA LEU A 687 -25.13 -20.79 6.71
C LEU A 687 -24.58 -22.15 7.14
N GLU A 688 -24.80 -23.18 6.33
CA GLU A 688 -24.19 -24.50 6.50
C GLU A 688 -22.77 -24.53 5.89
N VAL A 689 -21.79 -24.99 6.66
CA VAL A 689 -20.41 -25.27 6.24
C VAL A 689 -20.03 -26.65 6.78
N ASP A 690 -19.63 -27.57 5.90
CA ASP A 690 -19.27 -28.96 6.22
C ASP A 690 -20.25 -29.70 7.17
N GLY A 691 -21.55 -29.48 6.97
CA GLY A 691 -22.62 -30.07 7.79
C GLY A 691 -22.85 -29.41 9.16
N THR A 692 -22.14 -28.32 9.45
CA THR A 692 -22.32 -27.49 10.64
C THR A 692 -23.07 -26.20 10.27
N LEU A 693 -24.16 -25.92 10.96
CA LEU A 693 -24.94 -24.69 10.77
C LEU A 693 -24.38 -23.56 11.65
N TYR A 694 -24.10 -22.40 11.03
CA TYR A 694 -23.62 -21.20 11.70
C TYR A 694 -24.63 -20.06 11.59
N ASN A 695 -24.78 -19.29 12.67
CA ASN A 695 -25.57 -18.05 12.76
C ASN A 695 -24.75 -16.92 13.38
N SER A 696 -25.20 -15.67 13.26
CA SER A 696 -24.46 -14.51 13.76
C SER A 696 -24.24 -14.52 15.28
N GLN A 697 -25.19 -15.02 16.07
CA GLN A 697 -25.06 -15.05 17.53
C GLN A 697 -23.88 -15.92 17.98
N MET A 698 -23.68 -17.09 17.37
CA MET A 698 -22.52 -17.96 17.63
C MET A 698 -21.18 -17.24 17.40
N TRP A 699 -21.12 -16.36 16.38
CA TRP A 699 -19.92 -15.59 16.05
C TRP A 699 -19.76 -14.34 16.94
N LEU A 700 -20.86 -13.72 17.39
CA LEU A 700 -20.84 -12.65 18.39
C LEU A 700 -20.37 -13.16 19.76
N ASP A 701 -20.82 -14.35 20.17
CA ASP A 701 -20.39 -14.99 21.42
C ASP A 701 -18.88 -15.31 21.40
N ARG A 702 -18.38 -15.82 20.25
CA ARG A 702 -16.93 -16.03 20.01
C ARG A 702 -16.15 -14.71 20.12
N ALA A 703 -16.63 -13.66 19.46
CA ALA A 703 -16.01 -12.34 19.49
C ALA A 703 -15.91 -11.76 20.91
N GLU A 704 -16.95 -11.87 21.73
CA GLU A 704 -16.92 -11.37 23.12
C GLU A 704 -15.97 -12.18 24.02
N ILE A 705 -15.89 -13.50 23.80
CA ILE A 705 -14.89 -14.37 24.47
C ILE A 705 -13.47 -13.94 24.06
N ARG A 706 -13.20 -13.76 22.76
CA ARG A 706 -11.89 -13.32 22.28
C ARG A 706 -11.53 -11.93 22.81
N LYS A 707 -12.47 -10.99 22.83
CA LYS A 707 -12.29 -9.66 23.42
C LYS A 707 -11.91 -9.75 24.89
N THR A 708 -12.67 -10.53 25.67
CA THR A 708 -12.39 -10.76 27.10
C THR A 708 -10.97 -11.32 27.31
N ASN A 709 -10.52 -12.25 26.44
CA ASN A 709 -9.18 -12.81 26.53
C ASN A 709 -8.08 -11.84 26.06
N VAL A 710 -8.30 -11.04 25.01
CA VAL A 710 -7.35 -10.02 24.55
C VAL A 710 -7.17 -8.92 25.60
N ASP A 711 -8.26 -8.42 26.19
CA ASP A 711 -8.19 -7.42 27.27
C ASP A 711 -7.58 -8.00 28.57
N LYS A 712 -7.63 -9.32 28.77
CA LYS A 712 -7.01 -10.00 29.93
C LYS A 712 -5.52 -10.26 29.77
N TYR A 713 -5.07 -10.69 28.59
CA TYR A 713 -3.69 -11.17 28.38
C TYR A 713 -2.81 -10.17 27.63
N LEU A 714 -3.38 -9.37 26.72
CA LEU A 714 -2.62 -8.51 25.81
C LEU A 714 -2.65 -7.04 26.20
N TRP A 715 -3.77 -6.53 26.72
CA TRP A 715 -3.86 -5.14 27.18
C TRP A 715 -2.96 -4.87 28.40
N ASN A 716 -2.39 -3.67 28.46
CA ASN A 716 -1.67 -3.14 29.59
C ASN A 716 -2.13 -1.70 29.87
N GLU A 717 -2.83 -1.50 31.00
CA GLU A 717 -3.41 -0.21 31.40
C GLU A 717 -2.33 0.85 31.69
N GLU A 718 -1.24 0.46 32.38
CA GLU A 718 -0.17 1.36 32.81
C GLU A 718 0.63 1.93 31.63
N ASP A 719 1.04 1.07 30.69
CA ASP A 719 1.74 1.49 29.47
C ASP A 719 0.79 1.99 28.36
N SER A 720 -0.53 1.77 28.53
CA SER A 720 -1.60 2.03 27.55
C SER A 720 -1.38 1.36 26.18
N ILE A 721 -0.87 0.12 26.19
CA ILE A 721 -0.45 -0.65 25.00
C ILE A 721 -1.06 -2.05 25.04
N TYR A 722 -1.38 -2.59 23.87
CA TYR A 722 -1.55 -4.03 23.70
C TYR A 722 -0.20 -4.68 23.35
N TYR A 723 0.32 -5.48 24.27
CA TYR A 723 1.53 -6.30 24.12
C TYR A 723 1.20 -7.73 23.70
N ASP A 724 2.16 -8.44 23.09
CA ASP A 724 2.02 -9.87 22.82
C ASP A 724 2.19 -10.70 24.11
N TYR A 725 1.49 -11.83 24.27
CA TYR A 725 1.58 -12.69 25.45
C TYR A 725 2.25 -14.04 25.13
N ASN A 726 3.29 -14.40 25.86
CA ASN A 726 3.95 -15.70 25.71
C ASN A 726 3.16 -16.79 26.42
N VAL A 727 2.52 -17.70 25.68
CA VAL A 727 1.73 -18.80 26.24
C VAL A 727 2.61 -19.89 26.88
N HIS A 728 3.88 -20.01 26.49
CA HIS A 728 4.81 -20.96 27.10
C HIS A 728 5.29 -20.47 28.47
N GLU A 729 5.81 -19.23 28.53
CA GLU A 729 6.26 -18.60 29.77
C GLU A 729 5.11 -18.11 30.67
N GLN A 730 3.90 -17.99 30.11
CA GLN A 730 2.68 -17.47 30.74
C GLN A 730 2.79 -15.99 31.15
N GLN A 731 3.57 -15.21 30.41
CA GLN A 731 3.90 -13.82 30.73
C GLN A 731 3.61 -12.88 29.54
N GLN A 732 3.09 -11.69 29.84
CA GLN A 732 2.96 -10.59 28.88
C GLN A 732 4.35 -10.01 28.54
N THR A 733 4.62 -9.78 27.25
CA THR A 733 5.87 -9.15 26.79
C THR A 733 5.85 -7.64 27.05
N SER A 734 6.99 -6.97 26.82
CA SER A 734 7.16 -5.52 26.99
C SER A 734 7.64 -4.82 25.71
N TYR A 735 7.38 -5.41 24.53
CA TYR A 735 7.84 -4.88 23.25
C TYR A 735 6.78 -3.96 22.62
N GLU A 736 6.99 -2.65 22.71
CA GLU A 736 6.09 -1.63 22.20
C GLU A 736 6.09 -1.66 20.66
N SER A 737 5.00 -2.15 20.07
CA SER A 737 4.82 -2.43 18.64
C SER A 737 3.68 -1.60 18.04
N ALA A 738 3.82 -1.17 16.78
CA ALA A 738 2.75 -0.51 16.02
C ALA A 738 1.54 -1.43 15.76
N THR A 739 1.66 -2.74 16.00
CA THR A 739 0.52 -3.67 16.00
C THR A 739 -0.49 -3.37 17.12
N THR A 740 -0.16 -2.54 18.12
CA THR A 740 -1.11 -2.04 19.14
C THR A 740 -2.27 -1.20 18.56
N PHE A 741 -2.21 -0.76 17.30
CA PHE A 741 -3.34 -0.08 16.62
C PHE A 741 -4.31 -1.05 15.92
N TRP A 742 -3.98 -2.34 15.82
CA TRP A 742 -4.82 -3.32 15.13
C TRP A 742 -6.13 -3.65 15.90
N PRO A 743 -6.19 -3.58 17.24
CA PRO A 743 -7.46 -3.60 17.98
C PRO A 743 -8.42 -2.46 17.61
N LEU A 744 -7.91 -1.31 17.15
CA LEU A 744 -8.76 -0.22 16.66
C LEU A 744 -9.25 -0.51 15.23
N TYR A 745 -8.39 -1.06 14.36
CA TYR A 745 -8.81 -1.55 13.03
C TYR A 745 -9.93 -2.60 13.13
N ALA A 746 -9.84 -3.48 14.12
CA ALA A 746 -10.77 -4.57 14.33
C ALA A 746 -12.09 -4.19 15.04
N GLU A 747 -12.24 -2.95 15.52
CA GLU A 747 -13.34 -2.53 16.43
C GLU A 747 -13.40 -3.38 17.73
N LEU A 748 -12.22 -3.79 18.21
CA LEU A 748 -12.01 -4.67 19.36
C LEU A 748 -11.82 -3.91 20.68
N ALA A 749 -11.09 -2.79 20.65
CA ALA A 749 -10.80 -1.98 21.83
C ALA A 749 -12.06 -1.30 22.39
N SER A 750 -12.12 -1.05 23.70
CA SER A 750 -13.09 -0.10 24.25
C SER A 750 -12.73 1.35 23.87
N PRO A 751 -13.71 2.30 23.91
CA PRO A 751 -13.41 3.72 23.68
C PRO A 751 -12.35 4.29 24.61
N HIS A 752 -12.32 3.84 25.88
CA HIS A 752 -11.29 4.18 26.87
C HIS A 752 -9.89 3.71 26.45
N GLN A 753 -9.76 2.46 26.02
CA GLN A 753 -8.48 1.91 25.53
C GLN A 753 -8.02 2.64 24.26
N ALA A 754 -8.93 3.01 23.35
CA ALA A 754 -8.60 3.80 22.17
C ALA A 754 -8.13 5.23 22.53
N GLU A 755 -8.78 5.90 23.48
CA GLU A 755 -8.36 7.21 23.99
C GLU A 755 -6.98 7.15 24.67
N ALA A 756 -6.75 6.12 25.49
CA ALA A 756 -5.46 5.85 26.12
C ALA A 756 -4.34 5.59 25.08
N ILE A 757 -4.61 4.77 24.05
CA ILE A 757 -3.68 4.51 22.95
C ILE A 757 -3.34 5.79 22.18
N VAL A 758 -4.33 6.62 21.86
CA VAL A 758 -4.12 7.89 21.13
C VAL A 758 -3.36 8.92 21.97
N THR A 759 -3.62 8.98 23.27
CA THR A 759 -3.04 9.98 24.18
C THR A 759 -1.63 9.61 24.64
N ASN A 760 -1.43 8.36 25.07
CA ASN A 760 -0.22 7.93 25.79
C ASN A 760 0.75 7.18 24.88
N SER A 761 0.24 6.40 23.91
CA SER A 761 1.04 5.43 23.16
C SER A 761 1.40 5.89 21.76
N LEU A 762 0.50 6.55 21.03
CA LEU A 762 0.78 7.13 19.73
C LEU A 762 2.01 8.06 19.70
N PRO A 763 2.26 8.93 20.71
CA PRO A 763 3.47 9.75 20.75
C PRO A 763 4.78 8.94 20.81
N LYS A 764 4.73 7.65 21.22
CA LYS A 764 5.88 6.73 21.20
C LYS A 764 6.24 6.26 19.77
N PHE A 765 5.29 6.35 18.81
CA PHE A 765 5.44 5.85 17.43
C PHE A 765 5.39 6.93 16.33
N GLU A 766 4.79 8.11 16.59
CA GLU A 766 4.56 9.17 15.58
C GLU A 766 5.85 9.94 15.18
N GLU A 767 6.61 9.34 14.26
CA GLU A 767 7.83 9.86 13.67
C GLU A 767 7.59 10.84 12.50
N HIS A 768 8.66 11.45 11.97
CA HIS A 768 8.55 12.50 10.92
C HIS A 768 7.73 12.08 9.70
N GLY A 769 7.93 10.84 9.23
CA GLY A 769 7.33 10.25 8.04
C GLY A 769 6.15 9.30 8.28
N GLY A 770 5.64 9.16 9.51
CA GLY A 770 4.55 8.23 9.82
C GLY A 770 4.77 7.49 11.13
N LEU A 771 4.19 6.30 11.28
CA LEU A 771 4.44 5.39 12.39
C LEU A 771 5.69 4.56 12.15
N ALA A 772 6.58 4.50 13.13
CA ALA A 772 7.64 3.48 13.17
C ALA A 772 7.08 2.14 13.69
N SER A 773 7.60 1.00 13.20
CA SER A 773 7.08 -0.34 13.48
C SER A 773 7.17 -0.77 14.94
N GLY A 774 8.13 -0.23 15.69
CA GLY A 774 8.28 -0.39 17.13
C GLY A 774 9.00 0.82 17.71
N THR A 775 9.10 0.91 19.04
CA THR A 775 9.81 2.02 19.69
C THR A 775 11.32 1.80 19.72
N LEU A 776 12.08 2.90 19.75
CA LEU A 776 13.54 2.86 19.96
C LEU A 776 13.93 2.16 21.28
N LYS A 777 13.11 2.34 22.33
CA LYS A 777 13.22 1.65 23.63
C LYS A 777 13.13 0.14 23.46
N SER A 778 12.09 -0.34 22.79
CA SER A 778 11.79 -1.78 22.67
C SER A 778 12.76 -2.51 21.77
N ARG A 779 13.11 -1.91 20.62
CA ARG A 779 14.21 -2.42 19.80
C ARG A 779 15.52 -2.42 20.58
N GLY A 780 15.83 -1.35 21.31
CA GLY A 780 17.07 -1.21 22.07
C GLY A 780 18.31 -1.00 21.19
N GLU A 781 19.48 -1.34 21.72
CA GLU A 781 20.77 -1.14 21.05
C GLU A 781 21.01 -2.14 19.90
N ILE A 782 21.74 -1.67 18.88
CA ILE A 782 22.12 -2.43 17.69
C ILE A 782 23.65 -2.44 17.52
N GLY A 783 24.18 -3.53 16.98
CA GLY A 783 25.62 -3.74 16.80
C GLY A 783 25.93 -5.03 16.03
N LEU A 784 27.20 -5.42 15.95
CA LEU A 784 27.63 -6.58 15.15
C LEU A 784 26.96 -7.91 15.57
N THR A 785 26.71 -8.10 16.86
CA THR A 785 26.02 -9.28 17.42
C THR A 785 24.49 -9.12 17.45
N ARG A 786 23.96 -7.94 17.12
CA ARG A 786 22.54 -7.61 17.18
C ARG A 786 22.21 -6.58 16.08
N PRO A 787 22.23 -6.98 14.80
CA PRO A 787 22.08 -6.06 13.67
C PRO A 787 20.69 -5.40 13.62
N SER A 788 20.53 -4.34 12.83
CA SER A 788 19.20 -3.77 12.59
C SER A 788 18.33 -4.77 11.84
N ARG A 789 17.12 -5.02 12.36
CA ARG A 789 16.08 -5.80 11.66
C ARG A 789 15.09 -4.88 10.95
N GLN A 790 14.43 -5.39 9.92
CA GLN A 790 13.67 -4.55 9.00
C GLN A 790 12.28 -4.15 9.49
N TRP A 791 11.63 -4.92 10.36
CA TRP A 791 10.33 -4.59 10.98
C TRP A 791 10.46 -3.88 12.35
N ASP A 792 11.61 -3.24 12.61
CA ASP A 792 11.89 -2.50 13.85
C ASP A 792 12.22 -1.01 13.59
N TYR A 793 12.30 -0.19 14.65
CA TYR A 793 12.76 1.20 14.58
C TYR A 793 14.15 1.31 13.90
N PRO A 794 14.37 2.18 12.90
CA PRO A 794 13.60 3.39 12.57
C PRO A 794 12.62 3.24 11.39
N PHE A 795 12.27 2.02 11.01
CA PHE A 795 11.49 1.78 9.79
C PHE A 795 9.99 1.87 10.04
N GLY A 796 9.25 2.23 8.99
CA GLY A 796 7.81 2.23 8.93
C GLY A 796 7.34 1.61 7.62
N TRP A 797 6.28 0.80 7.70
CA TRP A 797 5.78 -0.02 6.60
C TRP A 797 4.32 0.32 6.31
N ALA A 798 3.93 0.21 5.04
CA ALA A 798 2.60 0.59 4.55
C ALA A 798 1.43 -0.09 5.29
N PRO A 799 1.42 -1.42 5.55
CA PRO A 799 0.36 -2.08 6.31
C PRO A 799 0.05 -1.42 7.65
N GLN A 800 1.10 -1.11 8.42
CA GLN A 800 0.97 -0.53 9.77
C GLN A 800 0.42 0.90 9.73
N GLN A 801 0.67 1.65 8.64
CA GLN A 801 0.03 2.96 8.45
C GLN A 801 -1.46 2.79 8.10
N ILE A 802 -1.76 1.96 7.10
CA ILE A 802 -3.12 1.75 6.57
C ILE A 802 -4.08 1.29 7.67
N LEU A 803 -3.70 0.24 8.41
CA LEU A 803 -4.52 -0.33 9.48
C LEU A 803 -4.71 0.67 10.62
N ALA A 804 -3.67 1.43 10.99
CA ALA A 804 -3.79 2.48 12.00
C ALA A 804 -4.71 3.63 11.54
N TRP A 805 -4.66 4.07 10.27
CA TRP A 805 -5.54 5.12 9.76
C TRP A 805 -7.01 4.69 9.77
N ILE A 806 -7.30 3.44 9.39
CA ILE A 806 -8.65 2.86 9.47
C ILE A 806 -9.10 2.79 10.93
N GLY A 807 -8.28 2.20 11.81
CA GLY A 807 -8.62 2.05 13.23
C GLY A 807 -8.85 3.38 13.95
N LEU A 808 -8.04 4.40 13.67
CA LEU A 808 -8.25 5.75 14.22
C LEU A 808 -9.59 6.34 13.77
N VAL A 809 -9.98 6.18 12.49
CA VAL A 809 -11.28 6.64 11.98
C VAL A 809 -12.45 5.85 12.58
N ASN A 810 -12.32 4.54 12.80
CA ASN A 810 -13.35 3.72 13.44
C ASN A 810 -13.74 4.26 14.83
N TYR A 811 -12.81 4.90 15.54
CA TYR A 811 -13.01 5.50 16.88
C TYR A 811 -13.14 7.03 16.84
N GLY A 812 -13.31 7.65 15.66
CA GLY A 812 -13.56 9.10 15.51
C GLY A 812 -12.31 9.99 15.55
N TYR A 813 -11.11 9.42 15.53
CA TYR A 813 -9.83 10.14 15.50
C TYR A 813 -9.38 10.50 14.07
N ASP A 814 -10.32 11.00 13.26
CA ASP A 814 -10.11 11.47 11.88
C ASP A 814 -8.92 12.43 11.74
N GLY A 815 -8.75 13.35 12.70
CA GLY A 815 -7.66 14.32 12.70
C GLY A 815 -6.29 13.67 12.83
N VAL A 816 -6.17 12.72 13.76
CA VAL A 816 -4.98 11.88 13.94
C VAL A 816 -4.68 11.05 12.68
N ALA A 817 -5.67 10.34 12.13
CA ALA A 817 -5.49 9.56 10.90
C ALA A 817 -5.00 10.43 9.74
N ARG A 818 -5.61 11.62 9.57
CA ARG A 818 -5.25 12.61 8.55
C ARG A 818 -3.85 13.20 8.77
N ARG A 819 -3.41 13.39 10.02
CA ARG A 819 -2.05 13.81 10.38
C ARG A 819 -1.00 12.76 10.02
N LEU A 820 -1.25 11.49 10.34
CA LEU A 820 -0.37 10.37 10.01
C LEU A 820 -0.28 10.15 8.49
N ALA A 821 -1.42 10.16 7.79
CA ALA A 821 -1.46 10.08 6.34
C ALA A 821 -0.65 11.22 5.69
N TYR A 822 -0.78 12.46 6.18
CA TYR A 822 0.01 13.58 5.66
C TYR A 822 1.53 13.37 5.82
N ARG A 823 1.99 12.83 6.96
CA ARG A 823 3.42 12.54 7.20
C ARG A 823 3.97 11.50 6.21
N TRP A 824 3.25 10.40 6.04
CA TRP A 824 3.62 9.30 5.14
C TRP A 824 3.64 9.73 3.68
N LEU A 825 2.55 10.38 3.22
CA LEU A 825 2.45 10.88 1.85
C LEU A 825 3.48 11.98 1.56
N PHE A 826 3.84 12.82 2.54
CA PHE A 826 4.94 13.78 2.39
C PHE A 826 6.27 13.06 2.18
N MET A 827 6.61 12.09 3.02
CA MET A 827 7.86 11.33 2.92
C MET A 827 8.00 10.59 1.58
N MET A 828 6.91 9.97 1.12
CA MET A 828 6.86 9.32 -0.19
C MET A 828 7.00 10.33 -1.34
N THR A 829 6.19 11.40 -1.36
CA THR A 829 6.24 12.42 -2.43
C THR A 829 7.61 13.12 -2.48
N LYS A 830 8.23 13.36 -1.31
CA LYS A 830 9.58 13.91 -1.18
C LYS A 830 10.64 12.96 -1.74
N SER A 831 10.52 11.65 -1.50
CA SER A 831 11.43 10.65 -2.07
C SER A 831 11.28 10.56 -3.59
N PHE A 832 10.03 10.48 -4.08
CA PHE A 832 9.69 10.44 -5.50
C PHE A 832 10.22 11.67 -6.27
N VAL A 833 10.15 12.87 -5.71
CA VAL A 833 10.65 14.10 -6.35
C VAL A 833 12.17 14.19 -6.39
N ASP A 834 12.83 13.83 -5.30
CA ASP A 834 14.26 14.10 -5.10
C ASP A 834 15.16 12.99 -5.68
N TYR A 835 14.63 11.79 -5.86
CA TYR A 835 15.37 10.59 -6.27
C TYR A 835 14.67 9.91 -7.44
N ASN A 836 14.62 10.61 -8.58
CA ASN A 836 14.23 10.09 -9.90
C ASN A 836 12.94 9.25 -9.97
N GLY A 837 11.90 9.61 -9.20
CA GLY A 837 10.62 8.89 -9.21
C GLY A 837 10.60 7.58 -8.42
N VAL A 838 11.56 7.35 -7.52
CA VAL A 838 11.66 6.12 -6.72
C VAL A 838 10.42 5.87 -5.86
N VAL A 839 10.01 4.60 -5.79
CA VAL A 839 9.00 4.07 -4.87
C VAL A 839 9.49 2.70 -4.39
N VAL A 840 9.62 2.53 -3.07
CA VAL A 840 10.24 1.35 -2.43
C VAL A 840 9.28 0.57 -1.55
N GLU A 841 9.70 -0.64 -1.16
CA GLU A 841 9.03 -1.58 -0.25
C GLU A 841 8.76 -1.01 1.16
N LYS A 842 9.76 -0.38 1.79
CA LYS A 842 9.69 0.19 3.15
C LYS A 842 10.45 1.51 3.26
N TYR A 843 10.24 2.28 4.33
CA TYR A 843 10.90 3.59 4.53
C TYR A 843 11.46 3.77 5.94
N ASN A 844 12.56 4.51 6.06
CA ASN A 844 12.99 5.10 7.33
C ASN A 844 12.17 6.36 7.61
N VAL A 845 11.32 6.32 8.65
CA VAL A 845 10.38 7.41 8.96
C VAL A 845 10.98 8.55 9.78
N THR A 846 12.25 8.46 10.20
CA THR A 846 12.86 9.42 11.11
C THR A 846 13.25 10.74 10.44
N LYS A 847 13.31 11.82 11.23
CA LYS A 847 13.58 13.16 10.72
C LYS A 847 15.03 13.32 10.22
N GLY A 848 15.19 13.44 8.91
CA GLY A 848 16.48 13.77 8.28
C GLY A 848 17.22 12.57 7.68
N ALA A 849 16.65 11.37 7.78
CA ALA A 849 17.06 10.23 6.98
C ALA A 849 16.84 10.48 5.48
N VAL A 850 17.57 9.74 4.64
CA VAL A 850 17.22 9.53 3.22
C VAL A 850 16.16 8.43 3.18
N PRO A 851 14.85 8.73 3.04
CA PRO A 851 13.82 7.83 3.57
C PRO A 851 13.71 6.48 2.86
N HIS A 852 14.09 6.42 1.58
CA HIS A 852 14.07 5.21 0.77
C HIS A 852 15.33 4.34 0.93
N ARG A 853 16.40 4.82 1.59
CA ARG A 853 17.59 4.01 1.88
C ARG A 853 17.36 3.25 3.19
N VAL A 854 17.19 1.94 3.04
CA VAL A 854 17.00 0.99 4.14
C VAL A 854 17.93 -0.19 3.87
N ASP A 855 19.07 -0.18 4.54
CA ASP A 855 20.15 -1.16 4.35
C ASP A 855 20.09 -2.30 5.39
N ALA A 856 18.92 -2.53 5.98
CA ALA A 856 18.66 -3.62 6.91
C ALA A 856 18.39 -4.93 6.14
N GLU A 857 18.95 -6.04 6.62
CA GLU A 857 18.82 -7.37 6.03
C GLU A 857 19.21 -7.36 4.52
N TYR A 858 18.32 -7.76 3.62
CA TYR A 858 18.58 -7.77 2.16
C TYR A 858 18.43 -6.39 1.48
N GLY A 859 18.35 -5.31 2.25
CA GLY A 859 18.17 -3.96 1.75
C GLY A 859 16.75 -3.67 1.25
N ASN A 860 16.56 -2.58 0.52
CA ASN A 860 15.25 -2.10 0.08
C ASN A 860 14.96 -2.42 -1.40
N GLN A 861 13.77 -2.95 -1.69
CA GLN A 861 13.37 -3.23 -3.07
C GLN A 861 12.83 -1.98 -3.77
N GLY A 862 13.01 -1.91 -5.10
CA GLY A 862 12.61 -0.76 -5.92
C GLY A 862 13.71 0.29 -6.16
N LEU A 863 14.96 0.04 -5.72
CA LEU A 863 16.09 0.96 -5.91
C LEU A 863 16.88 0.72 -7.21
N ASP A 864 17.10 -0.53 -7.62
CA ASP A 864 17.85 -0.86 -8.84
C ASP A 864 16.96 -0.71 -10.08
N PHE A 865 16.94 0.49 -10.64
CA PHE A 865 16.33 0.78 -11.94
C PHE A 865 17.14 1.83 -12.69
N LYS A 866 17.00 1.85 -14.02
CA LYS A 866 17.71 2.81 -14.90
C LYS A 866 16.72 3.65 -15.70
N GLY A 867 16.87 4.98 -15.59
CA GLY A 867 16.06 6.00 -16.24
C GLY A 867 14.66 6.20 -15.63
N VAL A 868 13.90 5.12 -15.42
CA VAL A 868 12.53 5.17 -14.88
C VAL A 868 12.16 3.89 -14.12
N ALA A 869 11.54 4.06 -12.95
CA ALA A 869 10.94 2.99 -12.16
C ALA A 869 9.61 2.53 -12.78
N THR A 870 9.39 1.21 -12.83
CA THR A 870 8.32 0.58 -13.62
C THR A 870 7.09 0.16 -12.82
N GLU A 871 7.23 -0.03 -11.51
CA GLU A 871 6.23 -0.76 -10.71
C GLU A 871 6.08 -0.31 -9.23
N GLY A 872 7.11 0.29 -8.63
CA GLY A 872 7.10 0.58 -7.19
C GLY A 872 6.96 -0.69 -6.34
N PHE A 873 6.07 -0.66 -5.34
CA PHE A 873 5.75 -1.83 -4.51
C PHE A 873 4.27 -1.81 -4.11
N GLY A 874 3.60 -2.96 -4.14
CA GLY A 874 2.14 -3.12 -4.05
C GLY A 874 1.47 -2.40 -2.88
N TRP A 875 1.80 -2.76 -1.63
CA TRP A 875 1.22 -2.09 -0.46
C TRP A 875 1.57 -0.59 -0.37
N VAL A 876 2.65 -0.13 -1.02
CA VAL A 876 3.14 1.26 -0.94
C VAL A 876 2.37 2.10 -1.95
N ASN A 877 2.23 1.58 -3.17
CA ASN A 877 1.31 2.06 -4.21
C ASN A 877 -0.11 2.22 -3.64
N ALA A 878 -0.60 1.21 -2.91
CA ALA A 878 -1.88 1.28 -2.22
C ALA A 878 -1.92 2.33 -1.11
N SER A 879 -0.93 2.38 -0.21
CA SER A 879 -0.87 3.37 0.87
C SER A 879 -0.90 4.81 0.36
N TYR A 880 -0.34 5.05 -0.84
CA TYR A 880 -0.40 6.36 -1.48
C TYR A 880 -1.82 6.71 -1.95
N LEU A 881 -2.45 5.81 -2.72
CA LEU A 881 -3.80 6.04 -3.25
C LEU A 881 -4.87 6.08 -2.15
N PHE A 882 -4.75 5.22 -1.15
CA PHE A 882 -5.67 5.11 -0.02
C PHE A 882 -5.48 6.25 0.98
N GLY A 883 -4.24 6.58 1.35
CA GLY A 883 -3.94 7.71 2.24
C GLY A 883 -4.42 9.05 1.67
N LEU A 884 -4.42 9.23 0.35
CA LEU A 884 -4.93 10.44 -0.31
C LEU A 884 -6.42 10.69 -0.08
N GLN A 885 -7.21 9.66 0.26
CA GLN A 885 -8.65 9.81 0.56
C GLN A 885 -8.91 10.56 1.87
N PHE A 886 -7.99 10.45 2.84
CA PHE A 886 -8.06 11.17 4.12
C PHE A 886 -7.75 12.67 3.96
N LEU A 887 -7.05 13.06 2.89
CA LEU A 887 -6.52 14.41 2.68
C LEU A 887 -7.42 15.28 1.80
N ASN A 888 -7.80 16.45 2.34
CA ASN A 888 -8.51 17.46 1.57
C ASN A 888 -7.62 18.15 0.51
N LEU A 889 -8.24 18.90 -0.41
CA LEU A 889 -7.53 19.56 -1.52
C LEU A 889 -6.45 20.57 -1.09
N TYR A 890 -6.56 21.15 0.11
CA TYR A 890 -5.51 22.03 0.66
C TYR A 890 -4.28 21.22 1.07
N ALA A 891 -4.47 20.09 1.75
CA ALA A 891 -3.41 19.16 2.09
C ALA A 891 -2.72 18.58 0.84
N GLN A 892 -3.50 18.13 -0.15
CA GLN A 892 -2.94 17.60 -1.41
C GLN A 892 -2.10 18.65 -2.15
N ARG A 893 -2.52 19.94 -2.17
CA ARG A 893 -1.70 21.04 -2.72
C ARG A 893 -0.42 21.30 -1.92
N ALA A 894 -0.47 21.15 -0.60
CA ALA A 894 0.71 21.30 0.26
C ALA A 894 1.72 20.15 0.06
N LEU A 895 1.25 18.91 -0.13
CA LEU A 895 2.08 17.77 -0.55
C LEU A 895 2.69 17.99 -1.93
N GLY A 896 1.87 18.40 -2.91
CA GLY A 896 2.29 18.73 -4.27
C GLY A 896 3.23 19.93 -4.38
N THR A 897 3.54 20.60 -3.27
CA THR A 897 4.56 21.67 -3.15
C THR A 897 5.67 21.32 -2.14
N LEU A 898 5.72 20.05 -1.69
CA LEU A 898 6.66 19.52 -0.69
C LEU A 898 6.72 20.33 0.61
N THR A 899 5.57 20.80 1.10
CA THR A 899 5.48 21.47 2.40
C THR A 899 5.67 20.46 3.55
N PRO A 900 6.71 20.57 4.39
CA PRO A 900 6.93 19.57 5.45
C PRO A 900 5.82 19.61 6.52
N PRO A 901 5.44 18.48 7.15
CA PRO A 901 4.33 18.39 8.12
C PRO A 901 4.35 19.46 9.22
N LYS A 902 5.50 19.72 9.84
CA LYS A 902 5.66 20.77 10.88
C LYS A 902 5.46 22.19 10.35
N VAL A 903 5.73 22.45 9.06
CA VAL A 903 5.48 23.75 8.41
C VAL A 903 4.01 23.87 8.02
N PHE A 904 3.45 22.81 7.43
CA PHE A 904 2.04 22.72 7.03
C PHE A 904 1.10 22.98 8.21
N LEU A 905 1.21 22.20 9.29
CA LEU A 905 0.36 22.33 10.47
C LEU A 905 0.53 23.70 11.16
N ARG A 906 1.77 24.20 11.30
CA ARG A 906 2.05 25.49 11.95
C ARG A 906 1.49 26.69 11.17
N ASN A 907 1.53 26.63 9.84
CA ASN A 907 1.08 27.74 8.98
C ASN A 907 -0.43 27.70 8.68
N MET A 908 -1.11 26.59 8.99
CA MET A 908 -2.56 26.41 8.83
C MET A 908 -3.35 27.22 9.87
N HIS A 909 -4.54 27.73 9.49
CA HIS A 909 -5.43 28.47 10.39
C HIS A 909 -5.87 27.60 11.59
N PRO A 910 -6.00 28.13 12.82
CA PRO A 910 -6.29 27.31 14.01
C PRO A 910 -7.53 26.42 13.88
N SER A 911 -8.62 26.91 13.27
CA SER A 911 -9.84 26.12 13.06
C SER A 911 -9.65 24.96 12.07
N GLN A 912 -8.75 25.08 11.10
CA GLN A 912 -8.42 24.01 10.16
C GLN A 912 -7.39 23.05 10.77
N ARG A 913 -6.54 23.54 11.68
CA ARG A 913 -5.56 22.70 12.40
C ARG A 913 -6.24 21.71 13.35
N ALA A 914 -7.42 22.07 13.87
CA ALA A 914 -8.27 21.14 14.61
C ALA A 914 -8.62 19.89 13.79
N ASP A 915 -8.74 20.00 12.46
CA ASP A 915 -8.97 18.86 11.55
C ASP A 915 -7.76 17.89 11.44
N TYR A 916 -6.68 18.09 12.22
CA TYR A 916 -5.44 17.30 12.22
C TYR A 916 -4.93 16.97 13.63
N ASN A 917 -5.69 17.30 14.68
CA ASN A 917 -5.34 16.95 16.07
C ASN A 917 -5.80 15.53 16.41
#